data_AF-A0AAE5HTB9-F1
#
_entry.id   AF-A0AAE5HTB9-F1
#
_cell.length_a   1.000
_cell.length_b   1.000
_cell.length_c   1.000
_cell.angle_alpha   90.00
_cell.angle_beta   90.00
_cell.angle_gamma   90.00
#
_symmetry.space_group_name_H-M   'P 1'
#
loop_
_entity.id
_entity.type
_entity.pdbx_description
1 polymer ?
#
loop_
_entity_poly.entity_id
_entity_poly.type
_entity_poly.pdbx_seq_one_letter_code
_entity_poly.pdbx_strand_id
1 'polypeptide(L)'
;MITNERELKNKYFDLLAEKFNHEEQLASEIISLESILELPKGTEHFVSDLHGEYESFQHVLRNGSGNVRTKVNDIFKDKMSNQEISDFTALIYYPEDKLRMVKSSFETKEPLNRWYETRIDQMIQMVQYSASKYTRSKLRKALPKKFVYIVEELLYKTNELENKTPYYNTLMRQIIETQQADDLIIGLSYTIQRLVVDHLHVVGDIYDRGPEPEKIVETLINYHSVDIQWGNHDAIWIGAYAGSRVCLANILRICARYDNLNIVEDAYGINLRPLLNLAEKYYGDNPAFRPKLRSDSNLSEQEQLQITKIHQAIAMIQFKLEMPIIKRRPSFEMEERLVLEHVDYDNLTYTLHGQTHELTDTCFVTVDPEDPAKLLPEEQEVIDKLLVSVQESEKLKRHMTFLMDKGSLYLPYNGNLLIHGCIPIDEHGNMEGMEIDGTFYAGRPLLDQFEMYMRKAFRNKDITDDLATDLVWYLWTGKYSSLFGKRAMTTFERYFIKDKATHKEEKNPYYSLREDPKVVGKLLEDFDLDPEQGHIINGHTPVKEIDGEDPIKADGKMIVIDGGFSKVYQSTTGIAGYTLLYNSYGMQLVAHQHFNTKENVLRYGADELSTKRLVDKELQRKRIRDTNTGQFIKEEIRNLKELMSHRYTD
;
A
#
# COMPACT_ATOMS: atom_id res chain seq x y z
N MET A 1 5.37 42.21 15.15
CA MET A 1 4.74 40.92 14.77
C MET A 1 3.29 41.11 14.30
N ILE A 2 2.43 41.79 15.05
CA ILE A 2 0.99 41.99 14.71
C ILE A 2 0.73 42.66 13.33
N THR A 3 1.58 43.59 12.89
CA THR A 3 1.41 44.30 11.60
C THR A 3 1.59 43.39 10.38
N ASN A 4 2.45 42.37 10.50
CA ASN A 4 2.78 41.46 9.39
C ASN A 4 1.66 40.43 9.14
N GLU A 5 1.02 39.94 10.22
CA GLU A 5 -0.11 39.01 10.11
C GLU A 5 -1.36 39.66 9.52
N ARG A 6 -1.65 40.91 9.90
CA ARG A 6 -2.78 41.65 9.35
C ARG A 6 -2.59 41.96 7.86
N GLU A 7 -1.38 42.32 7.44
CA GLU A 7 -1.06 42.52 6.03
C GLU A 7 -1.12 41.20 5.24
N LEU A 8 -0.61 40.09 5.80
CA LEU A 8 -0.74 38.77 5.17
C LEU A 8 -2.21 38.37 5.01
N LYS A 9 -3.03 38.58 6.05
CA LYS A 9 -4.46 38.25 6.04
C LYS A 9 -5.23 39.08 5.01
N ASN A 10 -4.94 40.37 4.90
CA ASN A 10 -5.52 41.22 3.86
C ASN A 10 -5.11 40.75 2.45
N LYS A 11 -3.82 40.47 2.22
CA LYS A 11 -3.34 39.92 0.93
C LYS A 11 -4.00 38.58 0.60
N TYR A 12 -4.21 37.72 1.61
CA TYR A 12 -4.92 36.46 1.44
C TYR A 12 -6.39 36.67 1.06
N PHE A 13 -7.08 37.61 1.71
CA PHE A 13 -8.44 37.99 1.33
C PHE A 13 -8.52 38.65 -0.04
N ASP A 14 -7.53 39.43 -0.45
CA ASP A 14 -7.44 39.98 -1.80
C ASP A 14 -7.36 38.86 -2.84
N LEU A 15 -6.52 37.85 -2.62
CA LEU A 15 -6.43 36.66 -3.48
C LEU A 15 -7.75 35.85 -3.53
N LEU A 16 -8.42 35.69 -2.40
CA LEU A 16 -9.73 35.01 -2.38
C LEU A 16 -10.81 35.82 -3.10
N ALA A 17 -10.78 37.15 -3.00
CA ALA A 17 -11.70 38.04 -3.71
C ALA A 17 -11.48 38.03 -5.24
N GLU A 18 -10.27 37.75 -5.71
CA GLU A 18 -10.03 37.50 -7.15
C GLU A 18 -10.80 36.26 -7.66
N LYS A 19 -10.97 35.25 -6.79
CA LYS A 19 -11.73 34.02 -7.11
C LYS A 19 -13.25 34.21 -6.94
N PHE A 20 -13.69 34.99 -5.95
CA PHE A 20 -15.10 35.25 -5.64
C PHE A 20 -15.39 36.75 -5.74
N ASN A 21 -15.62 37.22 -6.95
CA ASN A 21 -15.67 38.65 -7.26
C ASN A 21 -16.99 39.35 -6.89
N HIS A 22 -18.03 38.58 -6.54
CA HIS A 22 -19.35 39.06 -6.13
C HIS A 22 -19.87 38.31 -4.90
N GLU A 23 -20.65 38.99 -4.06
CA GLU A 23 -21.23 38.45 -2.83
C GLU A 23 -22.02 37.16 -3.09
N GLU A 24 -22.78 37.10 -4.18
CA GLU A 24 -23.61 35.93 -4.52
C GLU A 24 -22.77 34.69 -4.84
N GLN A 25 -21.58 34.85 -5.43
CA GLN A 25 -20.67 33.73 -5.70
C GLN A 25 -20.08 33.19 -4.40
N LEU A 26 -19.68 34.10 -3.51
CA LEU A 26 -19.16 33.74 -2.19
C LEU A 26 -20.22 33.03 -1.35
N ALA A 27 -21.44 33.57 -1.33
CA ALA A 27 -22.58 32.97 -0.64
C ALA A 27 -22.92 31.59 -1.23
N SER A 28 -22.92 31.45 -2.55
CA SER A 28 -23.18 30.16 -3.22
C SER A 28 -22.13 29.11 -2.87
N GLU A 29 -20.86 29.48 -2.79
CA GLU A 29 -19.79 28.57 -2.39
C GLU A 29 -19.95 28.15 -0.93
N ILE A 30 -20.21 29.09 -0.02
CA ILE A 30 -20.47 28.80 1.40
C ILE A 30 -21.66 27.82 1.53
N ILE A 31 -22.76 28.07 0.82
CA ILE A 31 -23.94 27.18 0.81
C ILE A 31 -23.56 25.78 0.31
N SER A 32 -22.74 25.69 -0.74
CA SER A 32 -22.30 24.41 -1.31
C SER A 32 -21.46 23.62 -0.32
N LEU A 33 -20.45 24.25 0.28
CA LEU A 33 -19.54 23.63 1.24
C LEU A 33 -20.27 23.20 2.51
N GLU A 34 -21.16 24.04 3.07
CA GLU A 34 -22.00 23.68 4.21
C GLU A 34 -22.89 22.47 3.89
N SER A 35 -23.45 22.41 2.68
CA SER A 35 -24.27 21.28 2.24
C SER A 35 -23.45 19.99 2.08
N ILE A 36 -22.20 20.09 1.62
CA ILE A 36 -21.29 18.95 1.49
C ILE A 36 -20.99 18.34 2.87
N LEU A 37 -20.83 19.16 3.91
CA LEU A 37 -20.54 18.67 5.27
C LEU A 37 -21.63 17.75 5.83
N GLU A 38 -22.88 17.89 5.36
CA GLU A 38 -24.02 17.09 5.80
C GLU A 38 -24.10 15.71 5.12
N LEU A 39 -23.35 15.50 4.03
CA LEU A 39 -23.33 14.21 3.34
C LEU A 39 -22.69 13.12 4.22
N PRO A 40 -23.11 11.85 4.07
CA PRO A 40 -22.49 10.74 4.76
C PRO A 40 -21.00 10.60 4.40
N LYS A 41 -20.19 10.18 5.37
CA LYS A 41 -18.79 9.80 5.15
C LYS A 41 -18.67 8.71 4.08
N GLY A 42 -17.66 8.84 3.22
CA GLY A 42 -17.27 7.85 2.21
C GLY A 42 -16.87 6.50 2.81
N THR A 43 -16.80 5.45 1.98
CA THR A 43 -16.22 4.17 2.43
C THR A 43 -14.70 4.26 2.27
N GLU A 44 -13.96 4.08 3.34
CA GLU A 44 -12.52 3.81 3.30
C GLU A 44 -12.29 2.30 3.24
N HIS A 45 -11.30 1.89 2.47
CA HIS A 45 -10.89 0.50 2.31
C HIS A 45 -9.41 0.40 2.67
N PHE A 46 -9.06 -0.45 3.63
CA PHE A 46 -7.68 -0.65 4.07
C PHE A 46 -7.23 -2.04 3.63
N VAL A 47 -6.08 -2.08 2.98
CA VAL A 47 -5.37 -3.28 2.56
C VAL A 47 -3.93 -3.20 3.08
N SER A 48 -3.32 -4.32 3.42
CA SER A 48 -1.93 -4.40 3.90
C SER A 48 -1.15 -5.38 3.04
N ASP A 49 0.18 -5.26 3.05
CA ASP A 49 1.10 -6.32 2.60
C ASP A 49 0.75 -6.96 1.25
N LEU A 50 0.64 -6.13 0.21
CA LEU A 50 0.28 -6.58 -1.13
C LEU A 50 1.34 -7.51 -1.72
N HIS A 51 2.60 -7.31 -1.33
CA HIS A 51 3.72 -8.19 -1.63
C HIS A 51 3.75 -8.65 -3.09
N GLY A 52 3.52 -7.76 -4.06
CA GLY A 52 3.52 -8.05 -5.50
C GLY A 52 2.47 -9.04 -6.02
N GLU A 53 1.49 -9.46 -5.22
CA GLU A 53 0.43 -10.41 -5.61
C GLU A 53 -0.72 -9.68 -6.33
N TYR A 54 -0.44 -9.28 -7.57
CA TYR A 54 -1.29 -8.37 -8.36
C TYR A 54 -2.71 -8.89 -8.61
N GLU A 55 -2.89 -10.17 -8.94
CA GLU A 55 -4.22 -10.72 -9.28
C GLU A 55 -5.18 -10.67 -8.09
N SER A 56 -4.71 -11.08 -6.91
CA SER A 56 -5.49 -11.06 -5.68
C SER A 56 -5.80 -9.63 -5.24
N PHE A 57 -4.82 -8.72 -5.35
CA PHE A 57 -5.02 -7.29 -5.09
C PHE A 57 -6.09 -6.69 -6.01
N GLN A 58 -6.00 -6.95 -7.32
CA GLN A 58 -6.99 -6.51 -8.31
C GLN A 58 -8.39 -7.03 -7.98
N HIS A 59 -8.52 -8.29 -7.57
CA HIS A 59 -9.80 -8.85 -7.17
C HIS A 59 -10.41 -8.11 -5.97
N VAL A 60 -9.61 -7.86 -4.92
CA VAL A 60 -10.02 -7.13 -3.72
C VAL A 60 -10.46 -5.68 -4.03
N LEU A 61 -9.78 -5.01 -4.96
CA LEU A 61 -10.21 -3.68 -5.41
C LEU A 61 -11.56 -3.73 -6.15
N ARG A 62 -11.75 -4.70 -7.04
CA ARG A 62 -12.96 -4.84 -7.87
C ARG A 62 -14.18 -5.23 -7.04
N ASN A 63 -14.01 -6.10 -6.05
CA ASN A 63 -15.09 -6.55 -5.18
C ASN A 63 -15.36 -5.57 -4.01
N GLY A 64 -14.41 -4.67 -3.72
CA GLY A 64 -14.47 -3.73 -2.60
C GLY A 64 -14.58 -4.46 -1.25
N SER A 65 -13.86 -5.56 -1.09
CA SER A 65 -13.95 -6.52 0.00
C SER A 65 -15.40 -6.98 0.26
N GLY A 66 -16.07 -7.40 -0.82
CA GLY A 66 -17.45 -7.89 -0.83
C GLY A 66 -18.52 -6.80 -0.66
N ASN A 67 -18.14 -5.53 -0.59
CA ASN A 67 -19.08 -4.42 -0.44
C ASN A 67 -19.92 -4.20 -1.70
N VAL A 68 -19.38 -4.49 -2.89
CA VAL A 68 -20.17 -4.44 -4.14
C VAL A 68 -21.30 -5.48 -4.09
N ARG A 69 -20.99 -6.74 -3.79
CA ARG A 69 -22.00 -7.80 -3.64
C ARG A 69 -23.03 -7.47 -2.56
N THR A 70 -22.61 -6.85 -1.46
CA THR A 70 -23.51 -6.41 -0.38
C THR A 70 -24.54 -5.41 -0.92
N LYS A 71 -24.08 -4.40 -1.66
CA LYS A 71 -24.95 -3.39 -2.28
C LYS A 71 -25.87 -3.95 -3.36
N VAL A 72 -25.40 -4.94 -4.14
CA VAL A 72 -26.24 -5.66 -5.09
C VAL A 72 -27.38 -6.36 -4.34
N ASN A 73 -27.08 -7.05 -3.24
CA ASN A 73 -28.10 -7.70 -2.41
C ASN A 73 -29.09 -6.70 -1.80
N ASP A 74 -28.63 -5.53 -1.33
CA ASP A 74 -29.50 -4.51 -0.74
C ASP A 74 -30.63 -4.06 -1.68
N ILE A 75 -30.38 -4.06 -3.00
CA ILE A 75 -31.33 -3.62 -4.02
C ILE A 75 -32.12 -4.79 -4.64
N PHE A 76 -31.46 -5.93 -4.87
CA PHE A 76 -31.97 -6.98 -5.75
C PHE A 76 -32.26 -8.32 -5.08
N LYS A 77 -32.00 -8.50 -3.78
CA LYS A 77 -32.26 -9.80 -3.10
C LYS A 77 -33.69 -10.34 -3.27
N ASP A 78 -34.67 -9.46 -3.40
CA ASP A 78 -36.09 -9.81 -3.55
C ASP A 78 -36.52 -9.89 -5.04
N LYS A 79 -35.62 -9.56 -5.98
CA LYS A 79 -35.87 -9.47 -7.43
C LYS A 79 -35.05 -10.45 -8.27
N MET A 80 -33.93 -10.92 -7.74
CA MET A 80 -32.97 -11.80 -8.40
C MET A 80 -32.73 -13.03 -7.53
N SER A 81 -32.51 -14.18 -8.17
CA SER A 81 -31.96 -15.35 -7.51
C SER A 81 -30.49 -15.13 -7.09
N ASN A 82 -30.00 -15.95 -6.16
CA ASN A 82 -28.60 -15.90 -5.74
C ASN A 82 -27.62 -16.10 -6.92
N GLN A 83 -27.99 -16.93 -7.90
CA GLN A 83 -27.18 -17.13 -9.10
C GLN A 83 -27.14 -15.87 -9.97
N GLU A 84 -28.28 -15.21 -10.18
CA GLU A 84 -28.33 -13.96 -10.93
C GLU A 84 -27.57 -12.82 -10.24
N ILE A 85 -27.61 -12.75 -8.90
CA ILE A 85 -26.79 -11.84 -8.11
C ILE A 85 -25.31 -12.12 -8.32
N SER A 86 -24.91 -13.38 -8.25
CA SER A 86 -23.52 -13.80 -8.49
C SER A 86 -23.05 -13.44 -9.91
N ASP A 87 -23.88 -13.69 -10.93
CA ASP A 87 -23.57 -13.36 -12.32
C ASP A 87 -23.49 -11.85 -12.56
N PHE A 88 -24.40 -11.07 -11.96
CA PHE A 88 -24.37 -9.61 -12.04
C PHE A 88 -23.16 -9.03 -11.31
N THR A 89 -22.80 -9.59 -10.16
CA THR A 89 -21.61 -9.21 -9.40
C THR A 89 -20.34 -9.51 -10.19
N ALA A 90 -20.23 -10.69 -10.82
CA ALA A 90 -19.10 -11.05 -11.69
C ALA A 90 -18.98 -10.11 -12.90
N LEU A 91 -20.11 -9.65 -13.47
CA LEU A 91 -20.12 -8.63 -14.53
C LEU A 91 -19.60 -7.28 -14.04
N ILE A 92 -19.90 -6.91 -12.79
CA ILE A 92 -19.33 -5.69 -12.20
C ILE A 92 -17.82 -5.86 -11.98
N TYR A 93 -17.34 -7.02 -11.53
CA TYR A 93 -15.93 -7.24 -11.21
C TYR A 93 -15.03 -7.33 -12.44
N TYR A 94 -15.46 -8.06 -13.46
CA TYR A 94 -14.70 -8.37 -14.66
C TYR A 94 -15.55 -8.13 -15.91
N PRO A 95 -15.92 -6.86 -16.21
CA PRO A 95 -16.92 -6.56 -17.23
C PRO A 95 -16.51 -7.03 -18.62
N GLU A 96 -15.25 -6.83 -19.02
CA GLU A 96 -14.76 -7.23 -20.35
C GLU A 96 -14.83 -8.75 -20.56
N ASP A 97 -14.40 -9.52 -19.57
CA ASP A 97 -14.38 -10.97 -19.65
C ASP A 97 -15.79 -11.58 -19.58
N LYS A 98 -16.61 -11.10 -18.64
CA LYS A 98 -17.98 -11.58 -18.48
C LYS A 98 -18.85 -11.21 -19.68
N LEU A 99 -18.67 -10.02 -20.27
CA LEU A 99 -19.37 -9.64 -21.51
C LEU A 99 -19.02 -10.56 -22.68
N ARG A 100 -17.73 -10.90 -22.86
CA ARG A 100 -17.31 -11.86 -23.90
C ARG A 100 -18.00 -13.21 -23.73
N MET A 101 -18.05 -13.73 -22.51
CA MET A 101 -18.75 -14.99 -22.20
C MET A 101 -20.25 -14.89 -22.45
N VAL A 102 -20.90 -13.82 -21.99
CA VAL A 102 -22.33 -13.61 -22.18
C VAL A 102 -22.67 -13.54 -23.66
N LYS A 103 -21.95 -12.74 -24.46
CA LYS A 103 -22.19 -12.64 -25.90
C LYS A 103 -22.07 -13.99 -26.62
N SER A 104 -21.14 -14.85 -26.19
CA SER A 104 -20.98 -16.19 -26.77
C SER A 104 -22.13 -17.16 -26.43
N SER A 105 -22.92 -16.85 -25.40
CA SER A 105 -24.08 -17.67 -24.98
C SER A 105 -25.37 -17.37 -25.75
N PHE A 106 -25.41 -16.30 -26.55
CA PHE A 106 -26.58 -15.92 -27.34
C PHE A 106 -26.40 -16.27 -28.82
N GLU A 107 -27.38 -16.97 -29.39
CA GLU A 107 -27.38 -17.36 -30.81
C GLU A 107 -27.85 -16.24 -31.75
N THR A 108 -28.67 -15.31 -31.25
CA THR A 108 -29.28 -14.23 -32.05
C THR A 108 -29.20 -12.87 -31.36
N LYS A 109 -29.30 -11.77 -32.12
CA LYS A 109 -29.19 -10.40 -31.60
C LYS A 109 -30.36 -9.98 -30.72
N GLU A 110 -31.57 -10.47 -30.98
CA GLU A 110 -32.79 -10.05 -30.25
C GLU A 110 -32.75 -10.38 -28.74
N PRO A 111 -32.44 -11.61 -28.30
CA PRO A 111 -32.24 -11.91 -26.88
C PRO A 111 -31.10 -11.12 -26.24
N LEU A 112 -30.00 -10.90 -26.98
CA LEU A 112 -28.87 -10.11 -26.50
C LEU A 112 -29.25 -8.63 -26.29
N ASN A 113 -30.03 -8.04 -27.20
CA ASN A 113 -30.53 -6.67 -27.07
C ASN A 113 -31.39 -6.51 -25.82
N ARG A 114 -32.32 -7.44 -25.56
CA ARG A 114 -33.13 -7.44 -24.32
C ARG A 114 -32.28 -7.61 -23.06
N TRP A 115 -31.22 -8.41 -23.14
CA TRP A 115 -30.26 -8.53 -22.05
C TRP A 115 -29.54 -7.19 -21.79
N TYR A 116 -29.09 -6.49 -22.84
CA TYR A 116 -28.48 -5.16 -22.70
C TYR A 116 -29.42 -4.17 -22.02
N GLU A 117 -30.67 -4.06 -22.48
CA GLU A 117 -31.67 -3.15 -21.87
C GLU A 117 -31.84 -3.43 -20.37
N THR A 118 -32.00 -4.70 -20.01
CA THR A 118 -32.19 -5.13 -18.62
C THR A 118 -30.96 -4.82 -17.77
N ARG A 119 -29.75 -5.10 -18.28
CA ARG A 119 -28.51 -4.91 -17.52
C ARG A 119 -28.13 -3.45 -17.36
N ILE A 120 -28.33 -2.63 -18.40
CA ILE A 120 -28.08 -1.19 -18.29
C ILE A 120 -29.03 -0.59 -17.25
N ASP A 121 -30.31 -0.93 -17.24
CA ASP A 121 -31.27 -0.43 -16.23
C ASP A 121 -30.84 -0.83 -14.79
N GLN A 122 -30.47 -2.08 -14.57
CA GLN A 122 -29.96 -2.56 -13.28
C GLN A 122 -28.67 -1.85 -12.84
N MET A 123 -27.76 -1.58 -13.77
CA MET A 123 -26.52 -0.83 -13.49
C MET A 123 -26.79 0.64 -13.17
N ILE A 124 -27.77 1.27 -13.83
CA ILE A 124 -28.18 2.64 -13.50
C ILE A 124 -28.76 2.70 -12.08
N GLN A 125 -29.58 1.72 -11.68
CA GLN A 125 -30.06 1.60 -10.29
C GLN A 125 -28.90 1.43 -9.29
N MET A 126 -27.89 0.61 -9.63
CA MET A 126 -26.68 0.45 -8.80
C MET A 126 -25.87 1.75 -8.68
N VAL A 127 -25.69 2.48 -9.78
CA VAL A 127 -24.99 3.78 -9.78
C VAL A 127 -25.76 4.77 -8.91
N GLN A 128 -27.08 4.89 -9.07
CA GLN A 128 -27.92 5.77 -8.26
C GLN A 128 -27.79 5.47 -6.77
N TYR A 129 -27.89 4.19 -6.38
CA TYR A 129 -27.77 3.76 -5.00
C TYR A 129 -26.37 4.02 -4.43
N SER A 130 -25.32 3.67 -5.18
CA SER A 130 -23.93 3.87 -4.76
C SER A 130 -23.55 5.36 -4.71
N ALA A 131 -24.19 6.18 -5.54
CA ALA A 131 -23.98 7.62 -5.61
C ALA A 131 -24.71 8.43 -4.53
N SER A 132 -25.65 7.82 -3.79
CA SER A 132 -26.56 8.50 -2.86
C SER A 132 -25.88 9.34 -1.76
N LYS A 133 -24.60 9.07 -1.46
CA LYS A 133 -23.80 9.79 -0.47
C LYS A 133 -22.79 10.78 -1.06
N TYR A 134 -22.81 10.99 -2.37
CA TYR A 134 -21.87 11.87 -3.07
C TYR A 134 -22.59 13.01 -3.78
N THR A 135 -21.88 14.11 -4.00
CA THR A 135 -22.38 15.21 -4.82
C THR A 135 -22.51 14.80 -6.28
N ARG A 136 -23.37 15.51 -7.04
CA ARG A 136 -23.47 15.36 -8.50
C ARG A 136 -22.12 15.56 -9.19
N SER A 137 -21.32 16.52 -8.72
CA SER A 137 -19.97 16.77 -9.25
C SER A 137 -19.05 15.55 -9.07
N LYS A 138 -19.06 14.92 -7.89
CA LYS A 138 -18.27 13.71 -7.62
C LYS A 138 -18.76 12.52 -8.46
N LEU A 139 -20.06 12.35 -8.62
CA LEU A 139 -20.63 11.34 -9.51
C LEU A 139 -20.19 11.56 -10.97
N ARG A 140 -20.33 12.78 -11.51
CA ARG A 140 -19.92 13.10 -12.89
C ARG A 140 -18.44 12.79 -13.16
N LYS A 141 -17.56 13.01 -12.16
CA LYS A 141 -16.13 12.67 -12.26
C LYS A 141 -15.86 11.16 -12.23
N ALA A 142 -16.78 10.36 -11.69
CA ALA A 142 -16.69 8.90 -11.67
C ALA A 142 -17.24 8.25 -12.96
N LEU A 143 -18.18 8.92 -13.64
CA LEU A 143 -18.80 8.43 -14.86
C LEU A 143 -17.80 8.33 -16.03
N PRO A 144 -18.00 7.37 -16.95
CA PRO A 144 -17.22 7.28 -18.17
C PRO A 144 -17.42 8.55 -19.03
N LYS A 145 -16.31 9.25 -19.34
CA LYS A 145 -16.33 10.57 -20.01
C LYS A 145 -17.23 10.64 -21.26
N LYS A 146 -17.25 9.57 -22.05
CA LYS A 146 -18.05 9.48 -23.29
C LYS A 146 -19.56 9.36 -23.05
N PHE A 147 -19.99 8.87 -21.89
CA PHE A 147 -21.40 8.58 -21.60
C PHE A 147 -21.99 9.43 -20.47
N VAL A 148 -21.29 10.47 -19.99
CA VAL A 148 -21.79 11.33 -18.88
C VAL A 148 -23.21 11.81 -19.15
N TYR A 149 -23.46 12.40 -20.32
CA TYR A 149 -24.79 12.87 -20.72
C TYR A 149 -25.85 11.75 -20.69
N ILE A 150 -25.53 10.61 -21.31
CA ILE A 150 -26.44 9.46 -21.41
C ILE A 150 -26.80 8.93 -20.01
N VAL A 151 -25.79 8.76 -19.16
CA VAL A 151 -26.01 8.23 -17.81
C VAL A 151 -26.77 9.23 -16.93
N GLU A 152 -26.51 10.53 -17.05
CA GLU A 152 -27.30 11.55 -16.35
C GLU A 152 -28.78 11.50 -16.76
N GLU A 153 -29.07 11.43 -18.07
CA GLU A 153 -30.45 11.31 -18.56
C GLU A 153 -31.15 10.06 -18.03
N LEU A 154 -30.44 8.92 -17.95
CA LEU A 154 -30.99 7.68 -17.41
C LEU A 154 -31.17 7.72 -15.89
N LEU A 155 -30.28 8.38 -15.14
CA LEU A 155 -30.37 8.53 -13.68
C LEU A 155 -31.55 9.41 -13.24
N TYR A 156 -31.88 10.45 -14.02
CA TYR A 156 -32.97 11.38 -13.72
C TYR A 156 -34.29 10.99 -14.39
N LYS A 157 -34.43 9.74 -14.79
CA LYS A 157 -35.70 9.18 -15.28
C LYS A 157 -36.76 9.26 -14.17
N THR A 158 -37.54 10.34 -14.18
CA THR A 158 -38.71 10.49 -13.31
C THR A 158 -39.86 9.67 -13.86
N ASN A 159 -40.29 8.66 -13.10
CA ASN A 159 -41.44 7.81 -13.44
C ASN A 159 -42.81 8.51 -13.26
N GLU A 160 -42.84 9.77 -12.80
CA GLU A 160 -44.07 10.48 -12.44
C GLU A 160 -44.82 11.09 -13.65
N LEU A 161 -44.17 11.23 -14.82
CA LEU A 161 -44.79 11.79 -16.03
C LEU A 161 -44.38 10.96 -17.26
N GLU A 162 -45.31 10.23 -17.88
CA GLU A 162 -45.09 9.32 -19.01
C GLU A 162 -44.55 9.99 -20.30
N ASN A 163 -44.51 11.32 -20.35
CA ASN A 163 -44.14 12.12 -21.52
C ASN A 163 -42.77 11.76 -22.12
N LYS A 164 -41.82 11.28 -21.30
CA LYS A 164 -40.44 10.97 -21.73
C LYS A 164 -40.17 9.49 -21.99
N THR A 165 -41.16 8.59 -21.87
CA THR A 165 -40.97 7.16 -22.14
C THR A 165 -40.44 6.89 -23.56
N PRO A 166 -41.00 7.49 -24.65
CA PRO A 166 -40.47 7.29 -26.01
C PRO A 166 -39.03 7.81 -26.18
N TYR A 167 -38.67 8.86 -25.44
CA TYR A 167 -37.33 9.45 -25.45
C TYR A 167 -36.30 8.47 -24.85
N TYR A 168 -36.54 7.95 -23.66
CA TYR A 168 -35.62 6.98 -23.03
C TYR A 168 -35.53 5.66 -23.82
N ASN A 169 -36.65 5.18 -24.37
CA ASN A 169 -36.64 3.98 -25.22
C ASN A 169 -35.82 4.20 -26.50
N THR A 170 -35.89 5.39 -27.08
CA THR A 170 -35.07 5.74 -28.24
C THR A 170 -33.60 5.86 -27.87
N LEU A 171 -33.27 6.47 -26.73
CA LEU A 171 -31.91 6.53 -26.21
C LEU A 171 -31.31 5.13 -26.06
N MET A 172 -32.02 4.22 -25.38
CA MET A 172 -31.59 2.84 -25.18
C MET A 172 -31.40 2.09 -26.49
N ARG A 173 -32.38 2.19 -27.41
CA ARG A 173 -32.30 1.59 -28.73
C ARG A 173 -31.09 2.10 -29.51
N GLN A 174 -30.83 3.41 -29.50
CA GLN A 174 -29.67 3.99 -30.19
C GLN A 174 -28.34 3.52 -29.60
N ILE A 175 -28.21 3.37 -28.27
CA ILE A 175 -27.01 2.80 -27.64
C ILE A 175 -26.71 1.40 -28.18
N ILE A 176 -27.74 0.58 -28.35
CA ILE A 176 -27.61 -0.80 -28.85
C ILE A 176 -27.34 -0.82 -30.36
N GLU A 177 -28.10 -0.08 -31.16
CA GLU A 177 -27.95 -0.02 -32.63
C GLU A 177 -26.58 0.52 -33.05
N THR A 178 -26.04 1.48 -32.30
CA THR A 178 -24.70 2.06 -32.52
C THR A 178 -23.57 1.23 -31.88
N GLN A 179 -23.89 0.06 -31.32
CA GLN A 179 -22.94 -0.89 -30.72
C GLN A 179 -22.14 -0.30 -29.54
N GLN A 180 -22.72 0.65 -28.81
CA GLN A 180 -22.09 1.30 -27.65
C GLN A 180 -22.44 0.63 -26.30
N ALA A 181 -23.30 -0.39 -26.32
CA ALA A 181 -23.78 -1.05 -25.10
C ALA A 181 -22.64 -1.70 -24.27
N ASP A 182 -21.66 -2.34 -24.92
CA ASP A 182 -20.53 -2.96 -24.23
C ASP A 182 -19.68 -1.92 -23.49
N ASP A 183 -19.28 -0.84 -24.19
CA ASP A 183 -18.49 0.26 -23.61
C ASP A 183 -19.23 0.95 -22.46
N LEU A 184 -20.55 1.11 -22.57
CA LEU A 184 -21.38 1.67 -21.50
C LEU A 184 -21.41 0.74 -20.27
N ILE A 185 -21.63 -0.57 -20.46
CA ILE A 185 -21.63 -1.54 -19.36
C ILE A 185 -20.27 -1.57 -18.66
N ILE A 186 -19.16 -1.61 -19.41
CA ILE A 186 -17.81 -1.56 -18.86
C ILE A 186 -17.61 -0.27 -18.05
N GLY A 187 -17.98 0.88 -18.61
CA GLY A 187 -17.89 2.17 -17.93
C GLY A 187 -18.75 2.26 -16.65
N LEU A 188 -19.95 1.69 -16.67
CA LEU A 188 -20.84 1.62 -15.50
C LEU A 188 -20.27 0.68 -14.43
N SER A 189 -19.70 -0.48 -14.79
CA SER A 189 -19.02 -1.38 -13.86
C SER A 189 -17.91 -0.65 -13.10
N TYR A 190 -16.99 0.03 -13.82
CA TYR A 190 -15.92 0.78 -13.18
C TYR A 190 -16.43 1.99 -12.37
N THR A 191 -17.52 2.63 -12.79
CA THR A 191 -18.19 3.66 -12.00
C THR A 191 -18.69 3.08 -10.68
N ILE A 192 -19.36 1.92 -10.70
CA ILE A 192 -19.87 1.26 -9.50
C ILE A 192 -18.70 0.93 -8.56
N GLN A 193 -17.65 0.27 -9.06
CA GLN A 193 -16.46 -0.07 -8.26
C GLN A 193 -15.88 1.17 -7.57
N ARG A 194 -15.71 2.28 -8.31
CA ARG A 194 -15.21 3.56 -7.79
C ARG A 194 -16.14 4.22 -6.76
N LEU A 195 -17.46 4.10 -6.91
CA LEU A 195 -18.41 4.71 -5.96
C LEU A 195 -18.53 3.88 -4.67
N VAL A 196 -18.30 2.57 -4.73
CA VAL A 196 -18.35 1.69 -3.55
C VAL A 196 -17.23 1.99 -2.56
N VAL A 197 -16.01 2.21 -3.07
CA VAL A 197 -14.80 2.55 -2.29
C VAL A 197 -14.39 3.99 -2.58
N ASP A 198 -14.54 4.86 -1.57
CA ASP A 198 -14.24 6.28 -1.74
C ASP A 198 -12.74 6.58 -1.70
N HIS A 199 -12.03 5.88 -0.81
CA HIS A 199 -10.60 6.06 -0.56
C HIS A 199 -9.96 4.73 -0.18
N LEU A 200 -8.75 4.49 -0.69
CA LEU A 200 -7.96 3.30 -0.42
C LEU A 200 -6.74 3.67 0.44
N HIS A 201 -6.55 2.95 1.53
CA HIS A 201 -5.34 2.98 2.34
C HIS A 201 -4.55 1.71 2.07
N VAL A 202 -3.30 1.86 1.63
CA VAL A 202 -2.35 0.74 1.52
C VAL A 202 -1.38 0.82 2.69
N VAL A 203 -1.59 -0.03 3.69
CA VAL A 203 -0.82 -0.01 4.93
C VAL A 203 0.25 -1.10 4.86
N GLY A 204 1.37 -0.85 4.20
CA GLY A 204 2.50 -1.78 4.17
C GLY A 204 3.03 -2.15 2.79
N ASP A 205 3.81 -3.24 2.78
CA ASP A 205 4.72 -3.56 1.68
C ASP A 205 3.99 -3.85 0.35
N ILE A 206 4.26 -3.02 -0.66
CA ILE A 206 3.88 -3.30 -2.05
C ILE A 206 4.90 -4.23 -2.68
N TYR A 207 6.19 -3.95 -2.45
CA TYR A 207 7.30 -4.77 -2.90
C TYR A 207 7.66 -5.78 -1.83
N ASP A 208 7.75 -7.07 -2.16
CA ASP A 208 8.44 -8.08 -1.33
C ASP A 208 8.64 -9.35 -2.18
N ARG A 209 8.01 -10.47 -1.80
CA ARG A 209 8.22 -11.77 -2.42
C ARG A 209 7.39 -11.98 -3.67
N GLY A 210 6.44 -11.11 -4.00
CA GLY A 210 5.56 -11.20 -5.17
C GLY A 210 6.22 -11.02 -6.52
N PRO A 211 5.58 -11.50 -7.59
CA PRO A 211 6.13 -11.43 -8.93
C PRO A 211 5.86 -10.09 -9.62
N GLU A 212 4.79 -9.36 -9.25
CA GLU A 212 4.26 -8.25 -10.08
C GLU A 212 3.98 -6.94 -9.29
N PRO A 213 4.88 -6.47 -8.42
CA PRO A 213 4.66 -5.21 -7.68
C PRO A 213 4.54 -3.99 -8.60
N GLU A 214 5.18 -4.01 -9.77
CA GLU A 214 5.09 -2.93 -10.74
C GLU A 214 3.65 -2.75 -11.26
N LYS A 215 2.89 -3.83 -11.46
CA LYS A 215 1.49 -3.74 -11.91
C LYS A 215 0.58 -3.19 -10.83
N ILE A 216 0.90 -3.47 -9.56
CA ILE A 216 0.21 -2.90 -8.41
C ILE A 216 0.43 -1.39 -8.38
N VAL A 217 1.68 -0.92 -8.46
CA VAL A 217 1.98 0.52 -8.47
C VAL A 217 1.31 1.22 -9.65
N GLU A 218 1.32 0.63 -10.85
CA GLU A 218 0.61 1.18 -12.02
C GLU A 218 -0.91 1.31 -11.77
N THR A 219 -1.50 0.35 -11.08
CA THR A 219 -2.91 0.40 -10.69
C THR A 219 -3.16 1.55 -9.72
N LEU A 220 -2.30 1.69 -8.71
CA LEU A 220 -2.42 2.72 -7.68
C LEU A 220 -2.23 4.14 -8.22
N ILE A 221 -1.28 4.34 -9.15
CA ILE A 221 -1.07 5.63 -9.85
C ILE A 221 -2.35 6.09 -10.55
N ASN A 222 -3.10 5.15 -11.13
CA ASN A 222 -4.33 5.43 -11.86
C ASN A 222 -5.60 5.35 -10.99
N TYR A 223 -5.45 5.07 -9.69
CA TYR A 223 -6.56 4.96 -8.75
C TYR A 223 -7.06 6.35 -8.33
N HIS A 224 -8.35 6.49 -8.03
CA HIS A 224 -8.97 7.81 -7.85
C HIS A 224 -8.62 8.51 -6.54
N SER A 225 -8.29 7.76 -5.50
CA SER A 225 -7.96 8.31 -4.18
C SER A 225 -7.22 7.25 -3.35
N VAL A 226 -5.94 7.48 -3.07
CA VAL A 226 -5.09 6.55 -2.32
C VAL A 226 -4.00 7.27 -1.52
N ASP A 227 -3.67 6.72 -0.36
CA ASP A 227 -2.46 6.96 0.42
C ASP A 227 -1.79 5.62 0.79
N ILE A 228 -0.51 5.72 1.18
CA ILE A 228 0.34 4.57 1.45
C ILE A 228 1.09 4.80 2.77
N GLN A 229 1.16 3.77 3.62
CA GLN A 229 2.11 3.72 4.72
C GLN A 229 3.21 2.75 4.31
N TRP A 230 4.43 3.27 4.13
CA TRP A 230 5.52 2.49 3.56
C TRP A 230 5.84 1.29 4.42
N GLY A 231 6.10 0.16 3.77
CA GLY A 231 6.75 -0.94 4.43
C GLY A 231 8.28 -0.90 4.38
N ASN A 232 8.93 -1.80 5.12
CA ASN A 232 10.39 -1.86 5.15
C ASN A 232 10.98 -2.25 3.79
N HIS A 233 10.28 -3.07 3.01
CA HIS A 233 10.71 -3.41 1.66
C HIS A 233 10.49 -2.23 0.71
N ASP A 234 9.37 -1.51 0.81
CA ASP A 234 9.18 -0.28 0.01
C ASP A 234 10.29 0.74 0.29
N ALA A 235 10.70 0.89 1.56
CA ALA A 235 11.76 1.80 1.97
C ALA A 235 13.13 1.48 1.33
N ILE A 236 13.50 0.21 1.16
CA ILE A 236 14.75 -0.15 0.46
C ILE A 236 14.66 0.03 -1.06
N TRP A 237 13.48 -0.08 -1.67
CA TRP A 237 13.30 0.27 -3.09
C TRP A 237 13.42 1.78 -3.30
N ILE A 238 12.79 2.57 -2.43
CA ILE A 238 12.94 4.03 -2.39
C ILE A 238 14.42 4.40 -2.17
N GLY A 239 15.09 3.73 -1.22
CA GLY A 239 16.50 3.95 -0.89
C GLY A 239 17.46 3.62 -2.01
N ALA A 240 17.23 2.53 -2.75
CA ALA A 240 18.03 2.16 -3.91
C ALA A 240 17.94 3.25 -5.00
N TYR A 241 16.74 3.76 -5.27
CA TYR A 241 16.55 4.89 -6.18
C TYR A 241 17.19 6.19 -5.63
N ALA A 242 17.10 6.42 -4.32
CA ALA A 242 17.62 7.59 -3.63
C ALA A 242 19.15 7.61 -3.46
N GLY A 243 19.90 6.67 -4.05
CA GLY A 243 21.37 6.69 -4.03
C GLY A 243 22.03 5.71 -3.06
N SER A 244 21.26 4.98 -2.24
CA SER A 244 21.83 4.02 -1.28
C SER A 244 22.28 2.75 -1.99
N ARG A 245 23.61 2.58 -2.10
CA ARG A 245 24.24 1.35 -2.60
C ARG A 245 23.87 0.12 -1.77
N VAL A 246 23.66 0.31 -0.47
CA VAL A 246 23.30 -0.79 0.45
C VAL A 246 21.87 -1.21 0.25
N CYS A 247 20.95 -0.26 0.08
CA CYS A 247 19.57 -0.57 -0.30
C CYS A 247 19.51 -1.27 -1.66
N LEU A 248 20.32 -0.84 -2.64
CA LEU A 248 20.46 -1.52 -3.93
C LEU A 248 20.93 -2.98 -3.77
N ALA A 249 21.97 -3.21 -2.97
CA ALA A 249 22.44 -4.57 -2.70
C ALA A 249 21.36 -5.41 -1.98
N ASN A 250 20.63 -4.81 -1.03
CA ASN A 250 19.51 -5.48 -0.34
C ASN A 250 18.39 -5.90 -1.30
N ILE A 251 17.92 -5.02 -2.21
CA ILE A 251 16.85 -5.38 -3.14
C ILE A 251 17.30 -6.52 -4.08
N LEU A 252 18.52 -6.48 -4.58
CA LEU A 252 19.06 -7.51 -5.47
C LEU A 252 19.25 -8.84 -4.75
N ARG A 253 19.74 -8.82 -3.50
CA ARG A 253 19.85 -10.01 -2.67
C ARG A 253 18.48 -10.64 -2.39
N ILE A 254 17.49 -9.82 -2.02
CA ILE A 254 16.13 -10.30 -1.75
C ILE A 254 15.50 -10.87 -3.02
N CYS A 255 15.63 -10.18 -4.15
CA CYS A 255 15.15 -10.66 -5.44
C CYS A 255 15.81 -11.99 -5.83
N ALA A 256 17.13 -12.13 -5.68
CA ALA A 256 17.83 -13.38 -5.96
C ALA A 256 17.39 -14.52 -5.02
N ARG A 257 17.15 -14.20 -3.75
CA ARG A 257 16.72 -15.19 -2.75
C ARG A 257 15.33 -15.77 -3.02
N TYR A 258 14.43 -14.99 -3.61
CA TYR A 258 13.01 -15.35 -3.79
C TYR A 258 12.57 -15.47 -5.25
N ASP A 259 13.51 -15.66 -6.18
CA ASP A 259 13.22 -15.85 -7.62
C ASP A 259 12.45 -14.65 -8.25
N ASN A 260 12.91 -13.44 -7.94
CA ASN A 260 12.26 -12.19 -8.33
C ASN A 260 13.22 -11.23 -9.07
N LEU A 261 14.31 -11.73 -9.66
CA LEU A 261 15.24 -10.89 -10.43
C LEU A 261 14.60 -10.31 -11.70
N ASN A 262 13.59 -10.98 -12.27
CA ASN A 262 12.82 -10.48 -13.41
C ASN A 262 12.11 -9.15 -13.12
N ILE A 263 11.81 -8.84 -11.85
CA ILE A 263 11.28 -7.52 -11.47
C ILE A 263 12.30 -6.43 -11.84
N VAL A 264 13.58 -6.68 -11.57
CA VAL A 264 14.66 -5.74 -11.86
C VAL A 264 14.95 -5.69 -13.35
N GLU A 265 15.06 -6.86 -14.01
CA GLU A 265 15.43 -6.96 -15.42
C GLU A 265 14.29 -6.63 -16.38
N ASP A 266 13.18 -7.38 -16.32
CA ASP A 266 12.08 -7.26 -17.28
C ASP A 266 11.16 -6.09 -16.94
N ALA A 267 10.83 -5.93 -15.66
CA ALA A 267 9.82 -4.96 -15.26
C ALA A 267 10.37 -3.52 -15.24
N TYR A 268 11.62 -3.34 -14.81
CA TYR A 268 12.29 -2.03 -14.72
C TYR A 268 13.42 -1.81 -15.74
N GLY A 269 13.79 -2.81 -16.55
CA GLY A 269 14.76 -2.65 -17.64
C GLY A 269 16.21 -2.52 -17.17
N ILE A 270 16.56 -3.01 -15.98
CA ILE A 270 17.90 -2.88 -15.41
C ILE A 270 18.74 -4.10 -15.77
N ASN A 271 19.86 -3.89 -16.46
CA ASN A 271 20.72 -4.97 -16.96
C ASN A 271 21.59 -5.59 -15.84
N LEU A 272 21.31 -6.84 -15.45
CA LEU A 272 22.10 -7.55 -14.43
C LEU A 272 23.30 -8.32 -14.97
N ARG A 273 23.54 -8.32 -16.29
CA ARG A 273 24.68 -9.03 -16.91
C ARG A 273 26.04 -8.72 -16.27
N PRO A 274 26.38 -7.47 -15.89
CA PRO A 274 27.63 -7.20 -15.18
C PRO A 274 27.75 -7.97 -13.85
N LEU A 275 26.66 -8.03 -13.08
CA LEU A 275 26.60 -8.78 -11.83
C LEU A 275 26.68 -10.29 -12.07
N LEU A 276 26.01 -10.81 -13.10
CA LEU A 276 26.11 -12.22 -13.49
C LEU A 276 27.55 -12.59 -13.87
N ASN A 277 28.23 -11.79 -14.68
CA ASN A 277 29.62 -12.05 -15.09
C ASN A 277 30.57 -12.08 -13.88
N LEU A 278 30.41 -11.13 -12.95
CA LEU A 278 31.16 -11.11 -11.69
C LEU A 278 30.88 -12.39 -10.88
N ALA A 279 29.60 -12.75 -10.76
CA ALA A 279 29.17 -13.94 -10.02
C ALA A 279 29.73 -15.24 -10.63
N GLU A 280 29.73 -15.37 -11.96
CA GLU A 280 30.29 -16.52 -12.66
C GLU A 280 31.80 -16.65 -12.50
N LYS A 281 32.51 -15.53 -12.38
CA LYS A 281 33.97 -15.49 -12.21
C LYS A 281 34.40 -16.01 -10.83
N TYR A 282 33.68 -15.64 -9.77
CA TYR A 282 34.12 -15.89 -8.40
C TYR A 282 33.36 -17.01 -7.68
N TYR A 283 32.12 -17.31 -8.06
CA TYR A 283 31.23 -18.18 -7.28
C TYR A 283 30.80 -19.45 -8.02
N GLY A 284 30.70 -20.54 -7.24
CA GLY A 284 30.19 -21.84 -7.66
C GLY A 284 28.75 -22.10 -7.20
N ASP A 285 28.31 -23.35 -7.31
CA ASP A 285 27.05 -23.77 -6.68
C ASP A 285 27.20 -23.76 -5.15
N ASN A 286 26.16 -23.31 -4.46
CA ASN A 286 26.07 -23.30 -3.00
C ASN A 286 24.61 -23.51 -2.60
N PRO A 287 24.24 -24.70 -2.08
CA PRO A 287 22.86 -25.03 -1.74
C PRO A 287 22.17 -24.03 -0.81
N ALA A 288 22.90 -23.38 0.11
CA ALA A 288 22.33 -22.40 1.04
C ALA A 288 21.85 -21.11 0.34
N PHE A 289 22.36 -20.85 -0.87
CA PHE A 289 22.05 -19.66 -1.68
C PHE A 289 21.12 -19.96 -2.86
N ARG A 290 20.69 -21.20 -3.04
CA ARG A 290 19.69 -21.53 -4.08
C ARG A 290 18.38 -20.76 -3.84
N PRO A 291 17.73 -20.25 -4.89
CA PRO A 291 16.51 -19.46 -4.75
C PRO A 291 15.39 -20.28 -4.11
N LYS A 292 14.57 -19.62 -3.30
CA LYS A 292 13.34 -20.21 -2.76
C LYS A 292 12.26 -20.17 -3.82
N LEU A 293 12.08 -21.28 -4.52
CA LEU A 293 11.11 -21.41 -5.59
C LEU A 293 9.67 -21.40 -5.07
N ARG A 294 8.80 -20.72 -5.82
CA ARG A 294 7.35 -20.82 -5.67
C ARG A 294 6.86 -22.13 -6.29
N SER A 295 5.68 -22.61 -5.87
CA SER A 295 5.09 -23.86 -6.37
C SER A 295 4.81 -23.86 -7.87
N ASP A 296 4.72 -22.68 -8.48
CA ASP A 296 4.48 -22.42 -9.90
C ASP A 296 5.75 -21.99 -10.67
N SER A 297 6.93 -22.00 -10.04
CA SER A 297 8.19 -21.64 -10.71
C SER A 297 8.65 -22.75 -11.65
N ASN A 298 9.03 -22.36 -12.87
CA ASN A 298 9.49 -23.24 -13.94
C ASN A 298 10.99 -23.07 -14.25
N LEU A 299 11.78 -22.58 -13.28
CA LEU A 299 13.21 -22.34 -13.49
C LEU A 299 13.97 -23.64 -13.81
N SER A 300 14.75 -23.60 -14.89
CA SER A 300 15.71 -24.65 -15.21
C SER A 300 16.83 -24.72 -14.17
N GLU A 301 17.52 -25.86 -14.09
CA GLU A 301 18.65 -26.05 -13.18
C GLU A 301 19.79 -25.06 -13.46
N GLN A 302 19.99 -24.69 -14.73
CA GLN A 302 21.00 -23.71 -15.13
C GLN A 302 20.66 -22.30 -14.62
N GLU A 303 19.40 -21.87 -14.75
CA GLU A 303 18.96 -20.56 -14.24
C GLU A 303 19.06 -20.52 -12.71
N GLN A 304 18.65 -21.59 -12.02
CA GLN A 304 18.81 -21.68 -10.56
C GLN A 304 20.28 -21.55 -10.15
N LEU A 305 21.21 -22.18 -10.88
CA LEU A 305 22.64 -22.06 -10.61
C LEU A 305 23.14 -20.63 -10.84
N GLN A 306 22.70 -19.94 -11.89
CA GLN A 306 23.05 -18.54 -12.14
C GLN A 306 22.56 -17.63 -11.01
N ILE A 307 21.30 -17.79 -10.58
CA ILE A 307 20.73 -17.04 -9.46
C ILE A 307 21.50 -17.33 -8.16
N THR A 308 21.90 -18.59 -7.93
CA THR A 308 22.68 -19.01 -6.76
C THR A 308 24.04 -18.29 -6.69
N LYS A 309 24.71 -18.14 -7.83
CA LYS A 309 25.98 -17.40 -7.91
C LYS A 309 25.75 -15.91 -7.68
N ILE A 310 24.74 -15.32 -8.32
CA ILE A 310 24.37 -13.90 -8.14
C ILE A 310 24.08 -13.62 -6.66
N HIS A 311 23.31 -14.49 -6.01
CA HIS A 311 22.92 -14.36 -4.61
C HIS A 311 24.15 -14.36 -3.68
N GLN A 312 25.13 -15.22 -3.91
CA GLN A 312 26.39 -15.21 -3.15
C GLN A 312 27.17 -13.90 -3.36
N ALA A 313 27.35 -13.50 -4.63
CA ALA A 313 28.09 -12.29 -4.97
C ALA A 313 27.47 -11.04 -4.32
N ILE A 314 26.16 -10.86 -4.46
CA ILE A 314 25.49 -9.69 -3.91
C ILE A 314 25.39 -9.71 -2.38
N ALA A 315 25.34 -10.89 -1.75
CA ALA A 315 25.39 -10.99 -0.30
C ALA A 315 26.75 -10.51 0.25
N MET A 316 27.86 -10.88 -0.40
CA MET A 316 29.19 -10.41 0.01
C MET A 316 29.33 -8.90 -0.21
N ILE A 317 28.92 -8.40 -1.37
CA ILE A 317 28.90 -6.96 -1.66
C ILE A 317 28.06 -6.20 -0.61
N GLN A 318 26.90 -6.73 -0.24
CA GLN A 318 26.05 -6.13 0.79
C GLN A 318 26.79 -6.02 2.12
N PHE A 319 27.34 -7.12 2.66
CA PHE A 319 28.00 -7.08 3.96
C PHE A 319 29.20 -6.12 3.98
N LYS A 320 29.96 -6.06 2.87
CA LYS A 320 31.05 -5.10 2.69
C LYS A 320 30.54 -3.65 2.72
N LEU A 321 29.43 -3.36 2.04
CA LEU A 321 28.85 -2.02 1.96
C LEU A 321 28.20 -1.54 3.26
N GLU A 322 27.74 -2.44 4.13
CA GLU A 322 27.14 -2.10 5.43
C GLU A 322 28.19 -1.57 6.42
N MET A 323 29.41 -2.12 6.42
CA MET A 323 30.44 -1.81 7.42
C MET A 323 30.87 -0.33 7.42
N PRO A 324 31.13 0.34 6.28
CA PRO A 324 31.44 1.77 6.26
C PRO A 324 30.31 2.65 6.82
N ILE A 325 29.05 2.23 6.74
CA ILE A 325 27.93 2.98 7.33
C ILE A 325 28.02 2.90 8.85
N ILE A 326 28.12 1.67 9.36
CA ILE A 326 28.20 1.40 10.79
C ILE A 326 29.36 2.18 11.42
N LYS A 327 30.56 2.10 10.82
CA LYS A 327 31.76 2.79 11.32
C LYS A 327 31.63 4.32 11.35
N ARG A 328 30.95 4.93 10.37
CA ARG A 328 30.79 6.40 10.32
C ARG A 328 29.56 6.90 11.08
N ARG A 329 28.66 6.01 11.52
CA ARG A 329 27.45 6.31 12.28
C ARG A 329 27.39 5.54 13.61
N PRO A 330 28.27 5.82 14.59
CA PRO A 330 28.20 5.16 15.90
C PRO A 330 26.85 5.33 16.61
N SER A 331 26.13 6.43 16.37
CA SER A 331 24.79 6.66 16.94
C SER A 331 23.72 5.67 16.46
N PHE A 332 24.02 4.83 15.47
CA PHE A 332 23.11 3.77 15.03
C PHE A 332 23.17 2.55 15.95
N GLU A 333 24.22 2.42 16.78
CA GLU A 333 24.43 1.32 17.73
C GLU A 333 24.37 -0.06 17.03
N MET A 334 25.19 -0.21 15.98
CA MET A 334 25.21 -1.36 15.08
C MET A 334 26.59 -2.04 14.98
N GLU A 335 27.52 -1.72 15.88
CA GLU A 335 28.90 -2.24 15.86
C GLU A 335 28.95 -3.78 15.90
N GLU A 336 28.01 -4.41 16.60
CA GLU A 336 27.86 -5.88 16.62
C GLU A 336 27.56 -6.47 15.23
N ARG A 337 27.12 -5.64 14.27
CA ARG A 337 26.80 -6.02 12.88
C ARG A 337 27.95 -5.80 11.91
N LEU A 338 29.17 -5.50 12.38
CA LEU A 338 30.40 -5.60 11.58
C LEU A 338 30.76 -7.07 11.32
N VAL A 339 29.84 -7.83 10.70
CA VAL A 339 29.85 -9.29 10.67
C VAL A 339 31.10 -9.89 10.03
N LEU A 340 31.68 -9.25 9.01
CA LEU A 340 32.89 -9.75 8.37
C LEU A 340 34.14 -9.56 9.25
N GLU A 341 34.18 -8.57 10.15
CA GLU A 341 35.30 -8.38 11.08
C GLU A 341 35.32 -9.41 12.22
N HIS A 342 34.17 -10.01 12.52
CA HIS A 342 34.06 -11.04 13.57
C HIS A 342 34.31 -12.47 13.05
N VAL A 343 34.67 -12.62 11.76
CA VAL A 343 35.03 -13.91 11.16
C VAL A 343 36.52 -14.18 11.35
N ASP A 344 36.83 -15.34 11.91
CA ASP A 344 38.15 -15.96 11.80
C ASP A 344 38.18 -16.76 10.50
N TYR A 345 38.86 -16.21 9.48
CA TYR A 345 38.94 -16.79 8.14
C TYR A 345 39.84 -18.02 8.05
N ASP A 346 40.79 -18.18 8.97
CA ASP A 346 41.71 -19.33 9.00
C ASP A 346 41.01 -20.57 9.57
N ASN A 347 40.25 -20.38 10.65
CA ASN A 347 39.51 -21.45 11.32
C ASN A 347 38.06 -21.59 10.83
N LEU A 348 37.59 -20.67 9.98
CA LEU A 348 36.19 -20.55 9.53
C LEU A 348 35.21 -20.55 10.72
N THR A 349 35.46 -19.67 11.68
CA THR A 349 34.58 -19.49 12.85
C THR A 349 34.12 -18.04 12.98
N TYR A 350 33.03 -17.83 13.72
CA TYR A 350 32.46 -16.51 13.97
C TYR A 350 32.16 -16.35 15.46
N THR A 351 32.55 -15.20 16.03
CA THR A 351 32.30 -14.89 17.44
C THR A 351 31.06 -14.02 17.58
N LEU A 352 29.99 -14.60 18.14
CA LEU A 352 28.73 -13.91 18.44
C LEU A 352 28.54 -13.81 19.95
N HIS A 353 28.47 -12.59 20.50
CA HIS A 353 28.32 -12.33 21.94
C HIS A 353 29.28 -13.15 22.83
N GLY A 354 30.54 -13.30 22.38
CA GLY A 354 31.58 -14.06 23.09
C GLY A 354 31.51 -15.58 22.94
N GLN A 355 30.56 -16.12 22.15
CA GLN A 355 30.49 -17.54 21.80
C GLN A 355 31.01 -17.74 20.37
N THR A 356 31.89 -18.73 20.19
CA THR A 356 32.47 -19.08 18.89
C THR A 356 31.64 -20.16 18.22
N HIS A 357 31.23 -19.92 16.98
CA HIS A 357 30.46 -20.84 16.16
C HIS A 357 31.23 -21.19 14.88
N GLU A 358 31.20 -22.46 14.47
CA GLU A 358 31.72 -22.89 13.18
C GLU A 358 30.83 -22.38 12.04
N LEU A 359 31.46 -21.91 10.96
CA LEU A 359 30.80 -21.42 9.76
C LEU A 359 30.61 -22.54 8.74
N THR A 360 29.42 -22.60 8.13
CA THR A 360 29.08 -23.50 7.02
C THR A 360 28.74 -22.70 5.76
N ASP A 361 28.76 -23.36 4.60
CA ASP A 361 28.30 -22.79 3.32
C ASP A 361 28.98 -21.45 2.95
N THR A 362 30.23 -21.28 3.38
CA THR A 362 31.00 -20.03 3.27
C THR A 362 31.28 -19.67 1.82
N CYS A 363 31.22 -18.38 1.49
CA CYS A 363 31.50 -17.86 0.15
C CYS A 363 32.35 -16.57 0.18
N PHE A 364 33.31 -16.51 1.11
CA PHE A 364 34.15 -15.32 1.36
C PHE A 364 35.27 -15.09 0.32
N VAL A 365 35.16 -15.66 -0.87
CA VAL A 365 36.22 -15.67 -1.91
C VAL A 365 36.67 -14.29 -2.37
N THR A 366 35.83 -13.26 -2.23
CA THR A 366 36.16 -11.88 -2.58
C THR A 366 36.52 -11.02 -1.38
N VAL A 367 36.47 -11.54 -0.15
CA VAL A 367 36.74 -10.78 1.07
C VAL A 367 38.24 -10.76 1.34
N ASP A 368 38.78 -9.58 1.64
CA ASP A 368 40.14 -9.39 2.11
C ASP A 368 40.14 -9.47 3.65
N PRO A 369 40.74 -10.50 4.29
CA PRO A 369 40.71 -10.64 5.75
C PRO A 369 41.31 -9.45 6.51
N GLU A 370 42.24 -8.72 5.91
CA GLU A 370 42.90 -7.55 6.52
C GLU A 370 42.08 -6.26 6.35
N ASP A 371 41.20 -6.21 5.34
CA ASP A 371 40.27 -5.10 5.11
C ASP A 371 38.90 -5.61 4.64
N PRO A 372 38.10 -6.22 5.53
CA PRO A 372 36.91 -6.96 5.11
C PRO A 372 35.80 -6.08 4.50
N ALA A 373 35.85 -4.77 4.69
CA ALA A 373 34.90 -3.81 4.10
C ALA A 373 35.22 -3.46 2.64
N LYS A 374 36.42 -3.83 2.15
CA LYS A 374 36.89 -3.41 0.83
C LYS A 374 36.19 -4.16 -0.29
N LEU A 375 35.55 -3.40 -1.16
CA LEU A 375 35.07 -3.91 -2.44
C LEU A 375 36.25 -4.13 -3.39
N LEU A 376 36.19 -5.22 -4.16
CA LEU A 376 37.03 -5.39 -5.33
C LEU A 376 36.72 -4.29 -6.35
N PRO A 377 37.69 -3.88 -7.20
CA PRO A 377 37.42 -2.89 -8.26
C PRO A 377 36.24 -3.26 -9.16
N GLU A 378 36.08 -4.55 -9.47
CA GLU A 378 34.97 -5.06 -10.29
C GLU A 378 33.64 -5.06 -9.53
N GLU A 379 33.63 -5.32 -8.21
CA GLU A 379 32.43 -5.21 -7.37
C GLU A 379 31.94 -3.75 -7.31
N GLN A 380 32.87 -2.80 -7.14
CA GLN A 380 32.58 -1.37 -7.16
C GLN A 380 31.99 -0.92 -8.50
N GLU A 381 32.61 -1.34 -9.61
CA GLU A 381 32.13 -1.02 -10.97
C GLU A 381 30.71 -1.55 -11.21
N VAL A 382 30.41 -2.77 -10.76
CA VAL A 382 29.08 -3.37 -10.88
C VAL A 382 28.04 -2.54 -10.11
N ILE A 383 28.32 -2.20 -8.84
CA ILE A 383 27.38 -1.43 -8.02
C ILE A 383 27.15 -0.03 -8.56
N ASP A 384 28.19 0.67 -9.01
CA ASP A 384 28.04 2.01 -9.56
C ASP A 384 27.23 2.01 -10.87
N LYS A 385 27.45 1.02 -11.76
CA LYS A 385 26.66 0.86 -12.99
C LYS A 385 25.19 0.53 -12.71
N LEU A 386 24.93 -0.36 -11.75
CA LEU A 386 23.57 -0.73 -11.36
C LEU A 386 22.85 0.45 -10.72
N LEU A 387 23.54 1.24 -9.88
CA LEU A 387 22.97 2.42 -9.24
C LEU A 387 22.51 3.44 -10.29
N VAL A 388 23.36 3.74 -11.28
CA VAL A 388 22.97 4.63 -12.40
C VAL A 388 21.78 4.05 -13.16
N SER A 389 21.78 2.74 -13.45
CA SER A 389 20.69 2.09 -14.19
C SER A 389 19.35 2.17 -13.44
N VAL A 390 19.37 1.99 -12.12
CA VAL A 390 18.20 2.13 -11.24
C VAL A 390 17.66 3.57 -11.26
N GLN A 391 18.54 4.57 -11.21
CA GLN A 391 18.15 5.97 -11.18
C GLN A 391 17.61 6.48 -12.53
N GLU A 392 18.12 5.94 -13.64
CA GLU A 392 17.74 6.31 -15.01
C GLU A 392 16.56 5.49 -15.57
N SER A 393 16.10 4.45 -14.85
CA SER A 393 14.88 3.71 -15.23
C SER A 393 13.65 4.61 -15.10
N GLU A 394 13.03 4.97 -16.24
CA GLU A 394 11.85 5.84 -16.29
C GLU A 394 10.71 5.30 -15.43
N LYS A 395 10.40 4.00 -15.59
CA LYS A 395 9.30 3.36 -14.87
C LYS A 395 9.56 3.30 -13.38
N LEU A 396 10.79 2.94 -12.97
CA LEU A 396 11.14 2.90 -11.56
C LEU A 396 11.09 4.30 -10.93
N LYS A 397 11.63 5.31 -11.63
CA LYS A 397 11.52 6.72 -11.22
C LYS A 397 10.07 7.13 -11.00
N ARG A 398 9.18 6.84 -11.95
CA ARG A 398 7.75 7.17 -11.83
C ARG A 398 7.10 6.46 -10.65
N HIS A 399 7.41 5.19 -10.43
CA HIS A 399 6.87 4.40 -9.31
C HIS A 399 7.37 4.93 -7.96
N MET A 400 8.67 5.15 -7.81
CA MET A 400 9.24 5.64 -6.56
C MET A 400 8.81 7.08 -6.25
N THR A 401 8.63 7.92 -7.29
CA THR A 401 8.06 9.27 -7.13
C THR A 401 6.63 9.19 -6.61
N PHE A 402 5.80 8.30 -7.17
CA PHE A 402 4.45 8.09 -6.67
C PHE A 402 4.42 7.60 -5.21
N LEU A 403 5.28 6.64 -4.84
CA LEU A 403 5.40 6.22 -3.44
C LEU A 403 5.84 7.37 -2.53
N MET A 404 6.72 8.25 -3.00
CA MET A 404 7.15 9.41 -2.23
C MET A 404 6.03 10.45 -2.06
N ASP A 405 5.21 10.65 -3.10
CA ASP A 405 4.13 11.64 -3.12
C ASP A 405 2.89 11.20 -2.33
N LYS A 406 2.60 9.89 -2.33
CA LYS A 406 1.42 9.31 -1.67
C LYS A 406 1.74 8.57 -0.38
N GLY A 407 3.01 8.38 -0.09
CA GLY A 407 3.47 7.61 1.05
C GLY A 407 3.97 8.44 2.23
N SER A 408 3.95 7.79 3.39
CA SER A 408 4.41 8.30 4.68
C SER A 408 4.80 7.14 5.59
N LEU A 409 5.54 7.39 6.68
CA LEU A 409 5.81 6.35 7.68
C LEU A 409 4.58 6.03 8.54
N TYR A 410 3.72 7.03 8.75
CA TYR A 410 2.48 6.93 9.49
C TYR A 410 1.48 7.98 8.99
N LEU A 411 0.18 7.74 9.21
CA LEU A 411 -0.85 8.72 8.85
C LEU A 411 -1.99 8.76 9.87
N PRO A 412 -2.23 9.91 10.55
CA PRO A 412 -3.47 10.16 11.25
C PRO A 412 -4.60 10.48 10.26
N TYR A 413 -5.61 9.62 10.17
CA TYR A 413 -6.73 9.77 9.23
C TYR A 413 -8.07 9.31 9.82
N ASN A 414 -9.04 10.22 9.80
CA ASN A 414 -10.41 10.10 10.29
C ASN A 414 -10.53 9.50 11.69
N GLY A 415 -9.64 9.95 12.59
CA GLY A 415 -9.57 9.49 13.99
C GLY A 415 -8.70 8.24 14.19
N ASN A 416 -8.13 7.67 13.12
CA ASN A 416 -7.29 6.48 13.20
C ASN A 416 -5.82 6.81 12.96
N LEU A 417 -4.92 6.02 13.54
CA LEU A 417 -3.49 6.03 13.25
C LEU A 417 -3.15 4.85 12.33
N LEU A 418 -2.65 5.14 11.14
CA LEU A 418 -2.21 4.12 10.17
C LEU A 418 -0.70 3.93 10.29
N ILE A 419 -0.25 2.69 10.54
CA ILE A 419 1.18 2.33 10.62
C ILE A 419 1.45 0.93 10.05
N HIS A 420 2.61 0.75 9.42
CA HIS A 420 3.02 -0.56 8.92
C HIS A 420 3.66 -1.43 10.02
N GLY A 421 4.88 -1.12 10.43
CA GLY A 421 5.66 -1.95 11.35
C GLY A 421 5.24 -1.76 12.81
N CYS A 422 5.93 -0.87 13.52
CA CYS A 422 5.71 -0.62 14.93
C CYS A 422 6.04 0.83 15.32
N ILE A 423 5.62 1.22 16.53
CA ILE A 423 6.16 2.40 17.22
C ILE A 423 7.17 1.88 18.26
N PRO A 424 8.47 2.26 18.17
CA PRO A 424 9.49 1.75 19.10
C PRO A 424 9.19 2.12 20.55
N ILE A 425 9.00 1.10 21.40
CA ILE A 425 8.79 1.28 22.84
C ILE A 425 9.59 0.26 23.66
N ASP A 426 9.87 0.62 24.92
CA ASP A 426 10.52 -0.25 25.89
C ASP A 426 9.53 -1.25 26.53
N GLU A 427 10.02 -2.13 27.40
CA GLU A 427 9.21 -3.11 28.14
C GLU A 427 8.15 -2.48 29.06
N HIS A 428 8.26 -1.18 29.34
CA HIS A 428 7.36 -0.42 30.19
C HIS A 428 6.38 0.45 29.38
N GLY A 429 6.43 0.43 28.05
CA GLY A 429 5.59 1.26 27.18
C GLY A 429 6.02 2.72 27.10
N ASN A 430 7.29 3.03 27.37
CA ASN A 430 7.87 4.34 27.08
C ASN A 430 8.49 4.37 25.70
N MET A 431 8.44 5.53 25.06
CA MET A 431 9.00 5.72 23.73
C MET A 431 10.51 5.52 23.73
N GLU A 432 10.98 4.61 22.88
CA GLU A 432 12.40 4.48 22.58
C GLU A 432 12.81 5.50 21.52
N GLY A 433 14.11 5.80 21.49
CA GLY A 433 14.66 6.86 20.67
C GLY A 433 16.14 6.70 20.38
N MET A 434 16.64 7.56 19.51
CA MET A 434 18.05 7.61 19.15
C MET A 434 18.51 9.04 18.90
N GLU A 435 19.83 9.23 18.92
CA GLU A 435 20.44 10.50 18.53
C GLU A 435 20.58 10.59 17.01
N ILE A 436 20.03 11.67 16.44
CA ILE A 436 20.19 12.04 15.03
C ILE A 436 20.75 13.46 14.98
N ASP A 437 21.95 13.59 14.41
CA ASP A 437 22.65 14.88 14.24
C ASP A 437 22.77 15.69 15.56
N GLY A 438 23.21 15.02 16.64
CA GLY A 438 23.42 15.65 17.95
C GLY A 438 22.16 15.87 18.79
N THR A 439 20.98 15.49 18.29
CA THR A 439 19.70 15.66 19.01
C THR A 439 19.01 14.32 19.20
N PHE A 440 18.55 14.05 20.42
CA PHE A 440 17.79 12.84 20.75
C PHE A 440 16.31 12.99 20.37
N TYR A 441 15.78 12.03 19.62
CA TYR A 441 14.37 11.97 19.24
C TYR A 441 13.77 10.62 19.65
N ALA A 442 12.52 10.64 20.12
CA ALA A 442 11.74 9.46 20.48
C ALA A 442 10.27 9.66 20.10
N GLY A 443 9.52 8.56 19.93
CA GLY A 443 8.10 8.61 19.57
C GLY A 443 7.85 9.29 18.23
N ARG A 444 6.74 10.05 18.11
CA ARG A 444 6.38 10.75 16.87
C ARG A 444 7.49 11.65 16.30
N PRO A 445 8.19 12.50 17.10
CA PRO A 445 9.33 13.28 16.60
C PRO A 445 10.43 12.45 15.91
N LEU A 446 10.68 11.21 16.35
CA LEU A 446 11.65 10.32 15.69
C LEU A 446 11.17 9.89 14.30
N LEU A 447 9.90 9.51 14.18
CA LEU A 447 9.31 9.14 12.89
C LEU A 447 9.30 10.33 11.93
N ASP A 448 9.03 11.54 12.42
CA ASP A 448 9.11 12.77 11.62
C ASP A 448 10.53 13.01 11.08
N GLN A 449 11.56 12.76 11.90
CA GLN A 449 12.95 12.84 11.44
C GLN A 449 13.26 11.78 10.36
N PHE A 450 12.87 10.53 10.59
CA PHE A 450 13.06 9.47 9.59
C PHE A 450 12.41 9.82 8.25
N GLU A 451 11.17 10.32 8.28
CA GLU A 451 10.48 10.73 7.06
C GLU A 451 11.16 11.93 6.39
N MET A 452 11.58 12.95 7.16
CA MET A 452 12.31 14.09 6.64
C MET A 452 13.61 13.66 5.93
N TYR A 453 14.39 12.77 6.55
CA TYR A 453 15.64 12.27 5.98
C TYR A 453 15.41 11.37 4.77
N MET A 454 14.37 10.54 4.76
CA MET A 454 13.97 9.78 3.58
C MET A 454 13.63 10.69 2.40
N ARG A 455 12.83 11.74 2.63
CA ARG A 455 12.51 12.76 1.63
C ARG A 455 13.73 13.59 1.20
N LYS A 456 14.72 13.79 2.10
CA LYS A 456 15.99 14.46 1.79
C LYS A 456 16.88 13.60 0.89
N ALA A 457 17.05 12.31 1.21
CA ALA A 457 17.81 11.38 0.39
C ALA A 457 17.20 11.27 -1.02
N PHE A 458 15.87 11.10 -1.10
CA PHE A 458 15.16 10.99 -2.37
C PHE A 458 15.37 12.20 -3.31
N ARG A 459 15.41 13.42 -2.75
CA ARG A 459 15.66 14.65 -3.52
C ARG A 459 17.12 14.81 -3.94
N ASN A 460 18.05 14.22 -3.21
CA ASN A 460 19.50 14.33 -3.43
C ASN A 460 20.10 12.99 -3.84
N LYS A 461 19.46 12.30 -4.80
CA LYS A 461 19.79 10.92 -5.18
C LYS A 461 21.25 10.68 -5.61
N ASP A 462 21.98 11.73 -5.97
CA ASP A 462 23.38 11.63 -6.40
C ASP A 462 24.35 11.60 -5.20
N ILE A 463 23.88 11.89 -3.98
CA ILE A 463 24.63 11.79 -2.73
C ILE A 463 24.41 10.40 -2.13
N THR A 464 25.51 9.70 -1.81
CA THR A 464 25.45 8.25 -1.54
C THR A 464 26.00 7.83 -0.17
N ASP A 465 26.59 8.76 0.58
CA ASP A 465 27.32 8.49 1.82
C ASP A 465 26.98 9.46 2.99
N ASP A 466 25.96 10.30 2.82
CA ASP A 466 25.50 11.23 3.84
C ASP A 466 24.54 10.59 4.85
N LEU A 467 24.23 11.34 5.91
CA LEU A 467 23.34 10.89 6.98
C LEU A 467 21.94 10.54 6.46
N ALA A 468 21.44 11.28 5.45
CA ALA A 468 20.12 11.03 4.89
C ALA A 468 20.07 9.65 4.20
N THR A 469 21.03 9.36 3.33
CA THR A 469 21.13 8.07 2.64
C THR A 469 21.38 6.91 3.60
N ASP A 470 22.18 7.14 4.65
CA ASP A 470 22.44 6.15 5.71
C ASP A 470 21.20 5.83 6.54
N LEU A 471 20.38 6.85 6.89
CA LEU A 471 19.15 6.66 7.65
C LEU A 471 18.08 5.90 6.85
N VAL A 472 18.05 6.02 5.52
CA VAL A 472 17.13 5.22 4.69
C VAL A 472 17.46 3.74 4.79
N TRP A 473 18.75 3.37 4.77
CA TRP A 473 19.15 1.99 5.05
C TRP A 473 18.90 1.61 6.52
N TYR A 474 19.11 2.52 7.47
CA TYR A 474 18.81 2.26 8.88
C TYR A 474 17.35 1.89 9.11
N LEU A 475 16.40 2.49 8.38
CA LEU A 475 14.99 2.11 8.49
C LEU A 475 14.72 0.63 8.17
N TRP A 476 15.57 -0.04 7.38
CA TRP A 476 15.44 -1.46 7.08
C TRP A 476 15.84 -2.39 8.23
N THR A 477 16.81 -1.98 9.08
CA THR A 477 17.49 -2.91 10.01
C THR A 477 17.79 -2.35 11.40
N GLY A 478 17.58 -1.06 11.62
CA GLY A 478 17.90 -0.37 12.85
C GLY A 478 16.93 -0.73 13.97
N LYS A 479 17.45 -0.91 15.19
CA LYS A 479 16.63 -1.35 16.34
C LYS A 479 15.54 -0.35 16.77
N TYR A 480 15.72 0.92 16.43
CA TYR A 480 14.75 2.00 16.67
C TYR A 480 13.94 2.36 15.42
N SER A 481 14.07 1.60 14.33
CA SER A 481 13.26 1.81 13.14
C SER A 481 11.81 1.39 13.39
N SER A 482 10.88 2.25 12.99
CA SER A 482 9.44 1.94 12.95
C SER A 482 9.06 0.91 11.88
N LEU A 483 9.93 0.64 10.90
CA LEU A 483 9.66 -0.32 9.83
C LEU A 483 10.26 -1.71 10.10
N PHE A 484 11.30 -1.80 10.94
CA PHE A 484 11.99 -3.07 11.21
C PHE A 484 11.42 -3.84 12.40
N GLY A 485 11.17 -3.15 13.51
CA GLY A 485 10.52 -3.71 14.70
C GLY A 485 11.25 -4.87 15.41
N LYS A 486 12.56 -5.01 15.19
CA LYS A 486 13.40 -6.02 15.84
C LYS A 486 14.68 -5.39 16.37
N ARG A 487 15.36 -6.06 17.29
CA ARG A 487 16.62 -5.57 17.89
C ARG A 487 17.83 -5.73 16.97
N ALA A 488 17.86 -6.80 16.17
CA ALA A 488 18.93 -7.03 15.18
C ALA A 488 18.43 -7.93 14.05
N MET A 489 19.02 -7.77 12.86
CA MET A 489 18.77 -8.63 11.71
C MET A 489 19.82 -9.75 11.67
N THR A 490 19.40 -11.01 11.69
CA THR A 490 20.33 -12.16 11.79
C THR A 490 20.59 -12.80 10.43
N THR A 491 20.74 -11.99 9.37
CA THR A 491 20.87 -12.53 8.00
C THR A 491 22.16 -13.33 7.81
N PHE A 492 23.28 -12.86 8.37
CA PHE A 492 24.58 -13.52 8.28
C PHE A 492 24.53 -14.90 8.96
N GLU A 493 24.01 -14.93 10.19
CA GLU A 493 23.85 -16.13 11.00
C GLU A 493 22.98 -17.17 10.30
N ARG A 494 21.90 -16.74 9.63
CA ARG A 494 21.02 -17.61 8.84
C ARG A 494 21.70 -18.24 7.62
N TYR A 495 22.73 -17.60 7.07
CA TYR A 495 23.49 -18.17 5.95
C TYR A 495 24.56 -19.13 6.42
N PHE A 496 25.30 -18.76 7.47
CA PHE A 496 26.57 -19.40 7.76
C PHE A 496 26.64 -20.12 9.11
N ILE A 497 25.63 -20.01 9.98
CA ILE A 497 25.62 -20.68 11.29
C ILE A 497 24.49 -21.69 11.34
N LYS A 498 24.82 -22.96 11.60
CA LYS A 498 23.83 -24.04 11.70
C LYS A 498 22.93 -23.93 12.93
N ASP A 499 23.46 -23.38 14.03
CA ASP A 499 22.71 -23.20 15.27
C ASP A 499 21.60 -22.17 15.11
N LYS A 500 20.34 -22.65 15.09
CA LYS A 500 19.14 -21.85 14.94
C LYS A 500 18.88 -20.90 16.10
N ALA A 501 19.50 -21.09 17.27
CA ALA A 501 19.39 -20.15 18.38
C ALA A 501 19.92 -18.76 17.98
N THR A 502 20.98 -18.72 17.17
CA THR A 502 21.58 -17.49 16.62
C THR A 502 20.71 -16.79 15.58
N HIS A 503 19.66 -17.44 15.06
CA HIS A 503 18.75 -16.89 14.05
C HIS A 503 17.58 -16.12 14.67
N LYS A 504 17.49 -16.10 16.01
CA LYS A 504 16.38 -15.48 16.72
C LYS A 504 16.55 -13.96 16.71
N GLU A 505 15.63 -13.30 16.03
CA GLU A 505 15.51 -11.84 16.05
C GLU A 505 14.54 -11.44 17.15
N GLU A 506 15.06 -10.80 18.21
CA GLU A 506 14.22 -10.28 19.29
C GLU A 506 13.33 -9.16 18.76
N LYS A 507 12.03 -9.28 18.99
CA LYS A 507 11.03 -8.29 18.55
C LYS A 507 11.01 -7.11 19.51
N ASN A 508 10.68 -5.93 18.99
CA ASN A 508 10.42 -4.78 19.84
C ASN A 508 9.23 -5.08 20.80
N PRO A 509 9.29 -4.65 22.08
CA PRO A 509 8.20 -4.82 23.06
C PRO A 509 6.82 -4.36 22.57
N TYR A 510 6.76 -3.43 21.60
CA TYR A 510 5.54 -3.04 20.89
C TYR A 510 4.62 -4.22 20.55
N TYR A 511 5.16 -5.31 19.99
CA TYR A 511 4.33 -6.41 19.52
C TYR A 511 3.63 -7.19 20.63
N SER A 512 4.16 -7.16 21.85
CA SER A 512 3.48 -7.70 23.04
C SER A 512 2.58 -6.67 23.70
N LEU A 513 3.01 -5.41 23.75
CA LEU A 513 2.30 -4.34 24.47
C LEU A 513 1.13 -3.74 23.67
N ARG A 514 1.05 -3.99 22.36
CA ARG A 514 -0.10 -3.61 21.53
C ARG A 514 -1.41 -4.34 21.89
N GLU A 515 -1.35 -5.31 22.79
CA GLU A 515 -2.50 -5.97 23.39
C GLU A 515 -3.08 -5.17 24.57
N ASP A 516 -2.32 -4.23 25.16
CA ASP A 516 -2.73 -3.44 26.32
C ASP A 516 -3.48 -2.15 25.90
N PRO A 517 -4.77 -2.00 26.25
CA PRO A 517 -5.55 -0.79 25.96
C PRO A 517 -4.93 0.51 26.46
N LYS A 518 -4.19 0.49 27.57
CA LYS A 518 -3.55 1.70 28.13
C LYS A 518 -2.35 2.13 27.30
N VAL A 519 -1.54 1.16 26.85
CA VAL A 519 -0.40 1.45 25.98
C VAL A 519 -0.91 1.98 24.65
N VAL A 520 -1.89 1.32 24.04
CA VAL A 520 -2.48 1.79 22.77
C VAL A 520 -3.13 3.17 22.91
N GLY A 521 -3.83 3.46 24.02
CA GLY A 521 -4.37 4.79 24.31
C GLY A 521 -3.27 5.86 24.36
N LYS A 522 -2.17 5.60 25.07
CA LYS A 522 -1.02 6.52 25.12
C LYS A 522 -0.40 6.75 23.73
N LEU A 523 -0.29 5.69 22.92
CA LEU A 523 0.18 5.81 21.54
C LEU A 523 -0.76 6.69 20.69
N LEU A 524 -2.07 6.62 20.88
CA LEU A 524 -3.00 7.52 20.18
C LEU A 524 -2.82 8.98 20.61
N GLU A 525 -2.70 9.23 21.93
CA GLU A 525 -2.47 10.57 22.47
C GLU A 525 -1.17 11.20 21.93
N ASP A 526 -0.08 10.44 21.85
CA ASP A 526 1.22 10.90 21.33
C ASP A 526 1.17 11.32 19.85
N PHE A 527 0.12 10.91 19.13
CA PHE A 527 -0.14 11.26 17.72
C PHE A 527 -1.31 12.24 17.57
N ASP A 528 -1.70 12.95 18.64
CA ASP A 528 -2.81 13.90 18.70
C ASP A 528 -4.18 13.30 18.34
N LEU A 529 -4.40 12.02 18.68
CA LEU A 529 -5.67 11.32 18.48
C LEU A 529 -6.40 11.08 19.81
N ASP A 530 -7.73 10.93 19.72
CA ASP A 530 -8.57 10.61 20.88
C ASP A 530 -8.39 9.14 21.28
N PRO A 531 -7.88 8.83 22.49
CA PRO A 531 -7.67 7.45 22.93
C PRO A 531 -8.97 6.67 23.19
N GLU A 532 -10.11 7.34 23.35
CA GLU A 532 -11.40 6.70 23.63
C GLU A 532 -12.15 6.32 22.35
N GLN A 533 -11.93 7.06 21.26
CA GLN A 533 -12.61 6.85 19.97
C GLN A 533 -11.69 6.39 18.84
N GLY A 534 -10.38 6.61 18.99
CA GLY A 534 -9.41 6.32 17.96
C GLY A 534 -8.99 4.85 17.91
N HIS A 535 -8.53 4.44 16.72
CA HIS A 535 -7.97 3.12 16.50
C HIS A 535 -6.59 3.22 15.87
N ILE A 536 -5.67 2.34 16.25
CA ILE A 536 -4.45 2.08 15.49
C ILE A 536 -4.74 0.96 14.50
N ILE A 537 -4.55 1.23 13.22
CA ILE A 537 -4.65 0.26 12.14
C ILE A 537 -3.22 -0.13 11.76
N ASN A 538 -2.82 -1.35 12.12
CA ASN A 538 -1.45 -1.82 12.02
C ASN A 538 -1.30 -2.94 10.98
N GLY A 539 -0.38 -2.78 10.04
CA GLY A 539 0.03 -3.81 9.07
C GLY A 539 1.10 -4.79 9.59
N HIS A 540 1.92 -5.30 8.67
CA HIS A 540 3.19 -6.03 8.83
C HIS A 540 3.13 -7.43 9.46
N THR A 541 2.39 -7.62 10.56
CA THR A 541 2.37 -8.91 11.27
C THR A 541 1.21 -9.78 10.79
N PRO A 542 1.49 -10.97 10.22
CA PRO A 542 0.42 -11.89 9.87
C PRO A 542 -0.32 -12.36 11.13
N VAL A 543 -1.65 -12.41 11.05
CA VAL A 543 -2.50 -12.82 12.18
C VAL A 543 -2.65 -14.34 12.15
N LYS A 544 -2.18 -15.01 13.22
CA LYS A 544 -2.25 -16.46 13.32
C LYS A 544 -3.55 -16.91 13.99
N GLU A 545 -4.64 -16.80 13.25
CA GLU A 545 -5.96 -17.17 13.78
C GLU A 545 -6.06 -18.65 14.16
N ILE A 546 -5.36 -19.54 13.43
CA ILE A 546 -5.26 -20.97 13.78
C ILE A 546 -4.69 -21.16 15.20
N ASP A 547 -3.77 -20.29 15.61
CA ASP A 547 -3.13 -20.32 16.93
C ASP A 547 -3.97 -19.55 17.99
N GLY A 548 -5.17 -19.07 17.63
CA GLY A 548 -6.08 -18.34 18.51
C GLY A 548 -5.82 -16.83 18.61
N GLU A 549 -4.99 -16.25 17.74
CA GLU A 549 -4.73 -14.80 17.73
C GLU A 549 -5.95 -14.02 17.21
N ASP A 550 -6.37 -12.98 17.95
CA ASP A 550 -7.40 -12.04 17.52
C ASP A 550 -6.78 -10.86 16.75
N PRO A 551 -7.26 -10.55 15.53
CA PRO A 551 -6.89 -9.32 14.81
C PRO A 551 -7.38 -8.04 15.50
N ILE A 552 -8.42 -8.13 16.36
CA ILE A 552 -8.93 -7.01 17.15
C ILE A 552 -8.34 -7.12 18.56
N LYS A 553 -7.47 -6.18 18.91
CA LYS A 553 -6.65 -6.20 20.13
C LYS A 553 -6.96 -4.98 21.00
N ALA A 554 -6.48 -5.00 22.24
CA ALA A 554 -6.52 -3.84 23.15
C ALA A 554 -7.93 -3.23 23.30
N ASP A 555 -8.93 -4.07 23.58
CA ASP A 555 -10.35 -3.69 23.70
C ASP A 555 -10.89 -2.94 22.46
N GLY A 556 -10.42 -3.34 21.27
CA GLY A 556 -10.86 -2.75 20.00
C GLY A 556 -10.04 -1.54 19.54
N LYS A 557 -9.09 -1.03 20.34
CA LYS A 557 -8.26 0.13 19.97
C LYS A 557 -7.15 -0.20 18.97
N MET A 558 -6.77 -1.47 18.85
CA MET A 558 -5.74 -1.92 17.91
C MET A 558 -6.35 -2.91 16.93
N ILE A 559 -6.23 -2.62 15.63
CA ILE A 559 -6.75 -3.44 14.55
C ILE A 559 -5.59 -3.86 13.68
N VAL A 560 -5.26 -5.15 13.71
CA VAL A 560 -4.22 -5.71 12.85
C VAL A 560 -4.85 -6.19 11.55
N ILE A 561 -4.37 -5.66 10.44
CA ILE A 561 -4.72 -6.11 9.10
C ILE A 561 -3.50 -6.75 8.46
N ASP A 562 -3.69 -7.83 7.70
CA ASP A 562 -2.61 -8.51 7.00
C ASP A 562 -2.98 -8.86 5.57
N GLY A 563 -2.02 -8.64 4.68
CA GLY A 563 -2.09 -9.08 3.30
C GLY A 563 -1.82 -10.57 3.22
N GLY A 564 -2.82 -11.40 3.52
CA GLY A 564 -2.79 -12.82 3.17
C GLY A 564 -2.82 -13.09 1.66
N PHE A 565 -2.63 -12.04 0.84
CA PHE A 565 -2.31 -12.11 -0.58
C PHE A 565 -1.12 -13.03 -0.86
N SER A 566 -0.09 -12.99 0.00
CA SER A 566 1.10 -13.82 -0.18
C SER A 566 0.81 -15.29 0.07
N LYS A 567 0.96 -16.11 -0.99
CA LYS A 567 0.86 -17.58 -0.95
C LYS A 567 1.72 -18.24 0.13
N VAL A 568 2.85 -17.61 0.50
CA VAL A 568 3.80 -18.15 1.48
C VAL A 568 3.25 -18.07 2.91
N TYR A 569 2.53 -17.00 3.27
CA TYR A 569 1.99 -16.81 4.62
C TYR A 569 0.66 -17.54 4.84
N GLN A 570 -0.06 -17.88 3.77
CA GLN A 570 -1.35 -18.60 3.80
C GLN A 570 -1.28 -19.93 4.56
N SER A 571 -0.13 -20.65 4.48
CA SER A 571 0.08 -21.90 5.21
C SER A 571 0.13 -21.75 6.74
N THR A 572 0.41 -20.53 7.23
CA THR A 572 0.57 -20.21 8.64
C THR A 572 -0.67 -19.51 9.23
N THR A 573 -1.42 -18.77 8.42
CA THR A 573 -2.57 -17.97 8.88
C THR A 573 -3.91 -18.71 8.77
N GLY A 574 -4.06 -19.64 7.82
CA GLY A 574 -5.32 -20.39 7.58
C GLY A 574 -6.39 -19.67 6.77
N ILE A 575 -6.20 -18.38 6.49
CA ILE A 575 -7.08 -17.52 5.70
C ILE A 575 -6.25 -16.67 4.72
N ALA A 576 -6.89 -16.06 3.73
CA ALA A 576 -6.24 -15.17 2.75
C ALA A 576 -6.07 -13.72 3.27
N GLY A 577 -6.04 -13.56 4.60
CA GLY A 577 -5.77 -12.31 5.31
C GLY A 577 -6.99 -11.44 5.57
N TYR A 578 -6.73 -10.29 6.17
CA TYR A 578 -7.72 -9.33 6.62
C TYR A 578 -7.65 -7.99 5.89
N THR A 579 -8.81 -7.48 5.51
CA THR A 579 -8.98 -6.08 5.08
C THR A 579 -9.98 -5.38 5.99
N LEU A 580 -9.92 -4.05 6.04
CA LEU A 580 -10.84 -3.25 6.84
C LEU A 580 -11.69 -2.36 5.93
N LEU A 581 -12.97 -2.23 6.26
CA LEU A 581 -13.88 -1.28 5.64
C LEU A 581 -14.36 -0.30 6.71
N TYR A 582 -14.15 1.01 6.49
CA TYR A 582 -14.67 2.04 7.38
C TYR A 582 -15.65 2.97 6.65
N ASN A 583 -16.94 2.82 6.94
CA ASN A 583 -17.99 3.62 6.32
C ASN A 583 -18.70 4.51 7.36
N SER A 584 -19.73 5.24 6.94
CA SER A 584 -20.48 6.15 7.80
C SER A 584 -21.19 5.49 9.01
N TYR A 585 -21.29 4.16 9.07
CA TYR A 585 -21.92 3.41 10.15
C TYR A 585 -20.94 2.68 11.07
N GLY A 586 -19.63 2.74 10.78
CA GLY A 586 -18.59 2.06 11.56
C GLY A 586 -17.66 1.20 10.74
N MET A 587 -16.87 0.39 11.44
CA MET A 587 -15.77 -0.41 10.93
C MET A 587 -16.11 -1.90 10.85
N GLN A 588 -15.75 -2.53 9.74
CA GLN A 588 -15.94 -3.95 9.51
C GLN A 588 -14.63 -4.57 9.03
N LEU A 589 -14.15 -5.55 9.79
CA LEU A 589 -13.02 -6.38 9.40
C LEU A 589 -13.54 -7.51 8.51
N VAL A 590 -12.94 -7.68 7.35
CA VAL A 590 -13.33 -8.68 6.34
C VAL A 590 -12.20 -9.69 6.25
N ALA A 591 -12.48 -10.93 6.69
CA ALA A 591 -11.60 -12.07 6.50
C ALA A 591 -11.83 -12.65 5.11
N HIS A 592 -10.77 -12.76 4.31
CA HIS A 592 -10.85 -13.32 2.97
C HIS A 592 -10.54 -14.82 2.97
N GLN A 593 -11.29 -15.56 2.16
CA GLN A 593 -10.92 -16.94 1.80
C GLN A 593 -10.01 -16.93 0.56
N HIS A 594 -9.48 -18.09 0.21
CA HIS A 594 -8.46 -18.22 -0.83
C HIS A 594 -8.97 -17.76 -2.19
N PHE A 595 -8.31 -16.74 -2.76
CA PHE A 595 -8.47 -16.38 -4.16
C PHE A 595 -7.94 -17.49 -5.06
N ASN A 596 -8.85 -18.27 -5.63
CA ASN A 596 -8.47 -19.38 -6.49
C ASN A 596 -8.01 -18.87 -7.87
N THR A 597 -8.96 -18.41 -8.68
CA THR A 597 -8.69 -17.87 -10.03
C THR A 597 -9.81 -16.95 -10.49
N LYS A 598 -9.46 -16.02 -11.38
CA LYS A 598 -10.42 -15.19 -12.11
C LYS A 598 -11.45 -16.05 -12.88
N GLU A 599 -11.04 -17.15 -13.47
CA GLU A 599 -11.90 -18.07 -14.23
C GLU A 599 -13.02 -18.65 -13.35
N ASN A 600 -12.74 -18.95 -12.08
CA ASN A 600 -13.74 -19.48 -11.17
C ASN A 600 -14.81 -18.43 -10.82
N VAL A 601 -14.41 -17.18 -10.58
CA VAL A 601 -15.35 -16.06 -10.37
C VAL A 601 -16.24 -15.88 -11.60
N LEU A 602 -15.65 -15.92 -12.80
CA LEU A 602 -16.38 -15.75 -14.05
C LEU A 602 -17.40 -16.86 -14.32
N ARG A 603 -17.04 -18.12 -14.04
CA ARG A 603 -17.86 -19.31 -14.36
C ARG A 603 -18.91 -19.61 -13.29
N TYR A 604 -18.52 -19.59 -12.03
CA TYR A 604 -19.36 -20.06 -10.92
C TYR A 604 -19.95 -18.90 -10.12
N GLY A 605 -19.51 -17.66 -10.37
CA GLY A 605 -19.96 -16.50 -9.61
C GLY A 605 -19.63 -16.61 -8.11
N ALA A 606 -18.64 -17.44 -7.79
CA ALA A 606 -18.10 -17.61 -6.46
C ALA A 606 -17.34 -16.33 -6.11
N ASP A 607 -18.04 -15.43 -5.41
CA ASP A 607 -17.38 -14.44 -4.57
C ASP A 607 -16.99 -15.22 -3.30
N GLU A 608 -15.71 -15.25 -2.96
CA GLU A 608 -15.22 -16.02 -1.83
C GLU A 608 -16.02 -15.69 -0.56
N LEU A 609 -16.32 -16.74 0.22
CA LEU A 609 -17.06 -16.63 1.47
C LEU A 609 -16.24 -15.79 2.46
N SER A 610 -16.38 -14.47 2.38
CA SER A 610 -15.76 -13.57 3.32
C SER A 610 -16.57 -13.53 4.61
N THR A 611 -15.89 -13.69 5.74
CA THR A 611 -16.51 -13.55 7.05
C THR A 611 -16.29 -12.12 7.53
N LYS A 612 -17.38 -11.40 7.80
CA LYS A 612 -17.32 -10.03 8.30
C LYS A 612 -17.42 -10.01 9.82
N ARG A 613 -16.47 -9.37 10.48
CA ARG A 613 -16.49 -9.06 11.92
C ARG A 613 -16.75 -7.58 12.11
N LEU A 614 -17.75 -7.26 12.93
CA LEU A 614 -18.00 -5.88 13.33
C LEU A 614 -16.92 -5.49 14.33
N VAL A 615 -16.14 -4.46 14.00
CA VAL A 615 -15.08 -3.94 14.88
C VAL A 615 -15.66 -2.84 15.74
N ASP A 616 -16.31 -1.88 15.09
CA ASP A 616 -16.94 -0.75 15.73
C ASP A 616 -18.23 -0.38 15.00
N LYS A 617 -19.21 0.13 15.76
CA LYS A 617 -20.50 0.57 15.25
C LYS A 617 -20.83 1.95 15.80
N GLU A 618 -20.92 2.89 14.89
CA GLU A 618 -21.28 4.26 15.18
C GLU A 618 -22.77 4.32 15.57
N LEU A 619 -23.07 4.84 16.77
CA LEU A 619 -24.44 5.06 17.24
C LEU A 619 -25.15 6.12 16.39
N GLN A 620 -24.39 7.09 15.89
CA GLN A 620 -24.86 8.12 14.96
C GLN A 620 -24.04 8.05 13.68
N ARG A 621 -24.73 8.12 12.54
CA ARG A 621 -24.07 8.02 11.24
C ARG A 621 -23.08 9.18 11.03
N LYS A 622 -21.79 8.86 10.86
CA LYS A 622 -20.73 9.84 10.58
C LYS A 622 -20.95 10.56 9.24
N ARG A 623 -20.71 11.86 9.24
CA ARG A 623 -20.82 12.76 8.09
C ARG A 623 -19.46 13.26 7.66
N ILE A 624 -19.39 13.90 6.50
CA ILE A 624 -18.15 14.54 6.03
C ILE A 624 -17.64 15.53 7.07
N ARG A 625 -18.51 16.23 7.79
CA ARG A 625 -18.09 17.17 8.84
C ARG A 625 -17.23 16.57 9.96
N ASP A 626 -17.31 15.25 10.15
CA ASP A 626 -16.61 14.53 11.22
C ASP A 626 -15.27 13.95 10.74
N THR A 627 -14.88 14.22 9.48
CA THR A 627 -13.64 13.71 8.86
C THR A 627 -12.57 14.79 8.75
N ASN A 628 -11.32 14.42 8.45
CA ASN A 628 -10.25 15.38 8.15
C ASN A 628 -10.64 16.31 6.99
N THR A 629 -11.23 15.76 5.93
CA THR A 629 -11.78 16.55 4.82
C THR A 629 -12.84 17.54 5.30
N GLY A 630 -13.70 17.14 6.24
CA GLY A 630 -14.65 18.03 6.88
C GLY A 630 -14.01 19.18 7.63
N GLN A 631 -12.90 18.93 8.33
CA GLN A 631 -12.17 19.99 9.04
C GLN A 631 -11.57 21.00 8.07
N PHE A 632 -10.97 20.54 6.97
CA PHE A 632 -10.49 21.43 5.90
C PHE A 632 -11.62 22.27 5.30
N ILE A 633 -12.76 21.65 4.98
CA ILE A 633 -13.93 22.37 4.45
C ILE A 633 -14.46 23.40 5.46
N LYS A 634 -14.51 23.07 6.76
CA LYS A 634 -14.92 24.01 7.82
C LYS A 634 -13.98 25.21 7.92
N GLU A 635 -12.68 24.99 7.75
CA GLU A 635 -11.70 26.07 7.72
C GLU A 635 -11.86 26.95 6.48
N GLU A 636 -12.08 26.36 5.31
CA GLU A 636 -12.38 27.10 4.08
C GLU A 636 -13.66 27.94 4.25
N ILE A 637 -14.74 27.36 4.78
CA ILE A 637 -15.98 28.09 5.10
C ILE A 637 -15.70 29.25 6.06
N ARG A 638 -14.88 29.06 7.09
CA ARG A 638 -14.50 30.13 8.02
C ARG A 638 -13.81 31.27 7.30
N ASN A 639 -12.83 30.97 6.46
CA ASN A 639 -12.10 31.97 5.67
C ASN A 639 -13.04 32.72 4.70
N LEU A 640 -13.98 32.03 4.06
CA LEU A 640 -14.96 32.64 3.17
C LEU A 640 -15.97 33.53 3.93
N LYS A 641 -16.43 33.11 5.12
CA LYS A 641 -17.29 33.94 5.98
C LYS A 641 -16.57 35.18 6.50
N GLU A 642 -15.29 35.06 6.85
CA GLU A 642 -14.47 36.22 7.23
C GLU A 642 -14.27 37.17 6.05
N LEU A 643 -14.02 36.66 4.83
CA LEU A 643 -13.98 37.48 3.62
C LEU A 643 -15.31 38.20 3.39
N MET A 644 -16.44 37.50 3.55
CA MET A 644 -17.79 38.07 3.39
C MET A 644 -17.99 39.27 4.32
N SER A 645 -17.67 39.08 5.61
CA SER A 645 -17.74 40.15 6.61
C SER A 645 -16.75 41.28 6.36
N HIS A 646 -15.59 41.01 5.74
CA HIS A 646 -14.56 42.02 5.51
C HIS A 646 -14.85 42.92 4.30
N ARG A 647 -15.52 42.37 3.28
CA ARG A 647 -15.65 43.02 1.95
C ARG A 647 -17.08 43.43 1.59
N TYR A 648 -18.09 42.73 2.11
CA TYR A 648 -19.47 42.82 1.62
C TYR A 648 -20.50 43.08 2.71
N THR A 649 -20.13 42.99 3.98
CA THR A 649 -21.01 43.30 5.11
C THR A 649 -20.51 44.55 5.82
N ASP A 650 -21.23 45.67 5.65
CA ASP A 650 -20.98 46.95 6.35
C ASP A 650 -21.34 46.88 7.85
#